data_AF-A0A258B432-F1
#
_entry.id   AF-A0A258B432-F1
#
_cell.length_a   1.000
_cell.length_b   1.000
_cell.length_c   1.000
_cell.angle_alpha   90.00
_cell.angle_beta   90.00
_cell.angle_gamma   90.00
#
_symmetry.space_group_name_H-M   'P 1'
#
loop_
_entity.id
_entity.type
_entity.pdbx_description
1 polymer ?
#
loop_
_entity_poly.entity_id
_entity_poly.type
_entity_poly.pdbx_seq_one_letter_code
_entity_poly.pdbx_strand_id
1 'polypeptide(L)'
;MIKLLLAVVLTGLGGAQAQTLPRAELKKPLSEAVEKVLADFVQTCVPEKQKQLTNHMEEVVNTIDEEVKLTPEEKLALQEESRKAVDEAMKTWQPLAVMMMRTYLSRTSDAAAIRQIGRWKPELAGPNEPVEGWTPPDEDATWLAALKAKLGEARYATWHAADVQAKQLADEEISTHLERWVRESRGPMNEDLQARIELMKQKLKLLDAQVTALNTAADSLLDRLCEAEKKRATGMLRTLPSAAREQIMNRSSFYIFFDRPRGEVWDKIWDEATAGVLQAETLAEWHKADQEERRKAEAEVAEMIKPSEQQADQQMENAIRMEIDGIVMMLDLNKERQQALEKLSKEAIQESLKVARKGWLQQAKNYSATERKRIRGNVYFGINEEQQAIRRPIWMEGIKQLLTEAEHTRIAADNKQREQRTSMAISRVCLAEMDKMLALSQDQRTKLEPLLVELMQPLMEQRRQQYWSYSTYQLFQNAGKVKEERARAILDDVQWKHWQELIFSNSTSSRSTLPDMNGSFAEVPDMEVAISQHLYKMYLAERNRTLAAMMPHVEEAARLLSLPEPVVARLTTAAKGAVETSLAYWRQYTESFVRQSVQTATPQNILQALAGTERANFSRQETKPQNTELWKTTLQNTLNESQQKKLQLAVDARHTYRLRAMAAMSASELDRRRKLSADQCDRIETVLQQVLSDYLPDIERYMSIQWFLQYYYALVPMAGVAEKDMQAILTPQQWKLCKERDLPDAMQYWEGIKNNHEQRMKQAARANGNQPIINDE
;
A
#
# COMPACT_ATOMS: atom_id res chain seq x y z
N MET A 1 -5.04 16.97 18.23
CA MET A 1 -4.35 15.67 18.42
C MET A 1 -4.59 14.63 17.30
N ILE A 2 -5.33 14.94 16.21
CA ILE A 2 -5.64 13.98 15.12
C ILE A 2 -4.89 14.27 13.80
N LYS A 3 -4.04 15.31 13.75
CA LYS A 3 -3.22 15.64 12.56
C LYS A 3 -1.87 14.89 12.48
N LEU A 4 -1.58 13.97 13.40
CA LEU A 4 -0.28 13.29 13.48
C LEU A 4 -0.23 11.89 12.81
N LEU A 5 -1.37 11.34 12.36
CA LEU A 5 -1.45 9.93 11.93
C LEU A 5 -1.51 9.70 10.42
N LEU A 6 -1.78 10.73 9.59
CA LEU A 6 -1.87 10.56 8.14
C LEU A 6 -0.57 10.84 7.37
N ALA A 7 0.42 11.47 8.01
CA ALA A 7 1.76 11.57 7.44
C ALA A 7 2.50 10.22 7.46
N VAL A 8 2.13 9.29 8.35
CA VAL A 8 2.87 8.06 8.63
C VAL A 8 2.65 6.96 7.58
N VAL A 9 1.66 7.02 6.69
CA VAL A 9 1.39 5.91 5.74
C VAL A 9 2.05 6.09 4.36
N LEU A 10 2.49 7.31 4.02
CA LEU A 10 3.36 7.56 2.84
C LEU A 10 4.78 8.01 3.22
N THR A 11 5.05 8.27 4.52
CA THR A 11 6.42 8.42 5.05
C THR A 11 6.89 7.22 5.88
N GLY A 12 6.00 6.28 6.23
CA GLY A 12 6.32 5.12 7.08
C GLY A 12 6.91 3.90 6.38
N LEU A 13 7.14 3.96 5.06
CA LEU A 13 8.01 3.04 4.32
C LEU A 13 9.10 3.78 3.52
N GLY A 14 9.30 5.05 3.84
CA GLY A 14 10.20 5.94 3.12
C GLY A 14 10.52 7.15 3.99
N GLY A 15 10.95 6.90 5.23
CA GLY A 15 11.61 7.93 6.00
C GLY A 15 12.92 8.18 5.30
N ALA A 16 12.92 9.09 4.32
CA ALA A 16 14.06 9.61 3.56
C ALA A 16 15.33 8.76 3.74
N GLN A 17 15.29 7.50 3.29
CA GLN A 17 16.51 6.84 2.86
C GLN A 17 16.84 7.53 1.54
N ALA A 18 17.31 8.77 1.64
CA ALA A 18 18.21 9.30 0.64
C ALA A 18 19.22 8.19 0.44
N GLN A 19 19.15 7.52 -0.70
CA GLN A 19 20.01 6.40 -1.02
C GLN A 19 21.43 6.87 -0.74
N THR A 20 22.06 6.29 0.28
CA THR A 20 23.33 6.78 0.83
C THR A 20 24.52 6.42 -0.06
N LEU A 21 24.25 5.80 -1.20
CA LEU A 21 25.20 5.39 -2.21
C LEU A 21 25.12 6.35 -3.40
N PRO A 22 26.27 6.78 -3.93
CA PRO A 22 26.31 7.56 -5.17
C PRO A 22 25.57 6.84 -6.30
N ARG A 23 25.02 7.60 -7.26
CA ARG A 23 24.30 7.02 -8.40
C ARG A 23 25.13 6.02 -9.19
N ALA A 24 26.45 6.22 -9.28
CA ALA A 24 27.38 5.29 -9.91
C ALA A 24 27.37 3.90 -9.23
N GLU A 25 27.28 3.85 -7.91
CA GLU A 25 27.14 2.59 -7.17
C GLU A 25 25.75 1.97 -7.39
N LEU A 26 24.71 2.80 -7.45
CA LEU A 26 23.34 2.36 -7.72
C LEU A 26 23.17 1.75 -9.11
N LYS A 27 24.01 2.16 -10.09
CA LYS A 27 24.05 1.57 -11.43
C LYS A 27 24.77 0.23 -11.50
N LYS A 28 25.51 -0.23 -10.47
CA LYS A 28 26.19 -1.55 -10.51
C LYS A 28 25.21 -2.72 -10.36
N PRO A 29 25.39 -3.87 -11.03
CA PRO A 29 24.50 -5.03 -10.89
C PRO A 29 24.23 -5.46 -9.44
N LEU A 30 23.02 -5.94 -9.19
CA LEU A 30 22.60 -6.62 -7.97
C LEU A 30 22.89 -8.13 -8.10
N SER A 31 22.37 -8.94 -7.18
CA SER A 31 22.50 -10.40 -7.27
C SER A 31 21.87 -10.93 -8.57
N GLU A 32 22.34 -12.08 -9.03
CA GLU A 32 21.84 -12.73 -10.24
C GLU A 32 20.32 -12.96 -10.19
N ALA A 33 19.79 -13.32 -9.00
CA ALA A 33 18.36 -13.53 -8.80
C ALA A 33 17.54 -12.25 -9.02
N VAL A 34 18.01 -11.12 -8.49
CA VAL A 34 17.33 -9.82 -8.64
C VAL A 34 17.44 -9.31 -10.08
N GLU A 35 18.63 -9.41 -10.68
CA GLU A 35 18.86 -8.98 -12.06
C GLU A 35 17.99 -9.75 -13.04
N LYS A 36 17.80 -11.07 -12.83
CA LYS A 36 16.89 -11.87 -13.65
C LYS A 36 15.45 -11.38 -13.55
N VAL A 37 14.93 -11.18 -12.33
CA VAL A 37 13.56 -10.69 -12.12
C VAL A 37 13.36 -9.30 -12.72
N LEU A 38 14.37 -8.43 -12.61
CA LEU A 38 14.33 -7.09 -13.19
C LEU A 38 14.32 -7.14 -14.72
N ALA A 39 15.17 -7.98 -15.32
CA ALA A 39 15.21 -8.17 -16.77
C ALA A 39 13.88 -8.73 -17.31
N ASP A 40 13.31 -9.73 -16.63
CA ASP A 40 12.00 -10.30 -16.96
C ASP A 40 10.90 -9.23 -16.89
N PHE A 41 10.92 -8.37 -15.85
CA PHE A 41 9.99 -7.26 -15.74
C PHE A 41 10.15 -6.24 -16.87
N VAL A 42 11.37 -5.82 -17.20
CA VAL A 42 11.60 -4.89 -18.31
C VAL A 42 11.15 -5.51 -19.64
N GLN A 43 11.31 -6.82 -19.82
CA GLN A 43 10.78 -7.52 -21.00
C GLN A 43 9.24 -7.39 -21.09
N THR A 44 8.52 -7.44 -19.98
CA THR A 44 7.06 -7.19 -19.98
C THR A 44 6.68 -5.74 -20.29
N CYS A 45 7.61 -4.80 -20.12
CA CYS A 45 7.41 -3.40 -20.45
C CYS A 45 7.61 -3.08 -21.95
N VAL A 46 8.27 -3.98 -22.70
CA VAL A 46 8.61 -3.77 -24.11
C VAL A 46 7.38 -3.44 -24.97
N PRO A 47 6.25 -4.18 -24.92
CA PRO A 47 5.08 -3.87 -25.74
C PRO A 47 4.49 -2.49 -25.43
N GLU A 48 4.45 -2.10 -24.15
CA GLU A 48 3.89 -0.82 -23.71
C GLU A 48 4.79 0.35 -24.12
N LYS A 49 6.11 0.19 -24.02
CA LYS A 49 7.06 1.19 -24.51
C LYS A 49 7.00 1.32 -26.03
N GLN A 50 6.94 0.22 -26.76
CA GLN A 50 6.83 0.22 -28.23
C GLN A 50 5.54 0.93 -28.68
N LYS A 51 4.41 0.66 -28.00
CA LYS A 51 3.15 1.36 -28.24
C LYS A 51 3.26 2.87 -28.01
N GLN A 52 3.87 3.29 -26.90
CA GLN A 52 4.10 4.70 -26.60
C GLN A 52 4.94 5.39 -27.68
N LEU A 53 6.05 4.76 -28.09
CA LEU A 53 6.94 5.32 -29.12
C LEU A 53 6.28 5.35 -30.51
N THR A 54 5.44 4.37 -30.81
CA THR A 54 4.66 4.35 -32.06
C THR A 54 3.70 5.54 -32.10
N ASN A 55 2.94 5.77 -31.03
CA ASN A 55 2.03 6.92 -30.94
C ASN A 55 2.79 8.25 -31.03
N HIS A 56 3.94 8.38 -30.34
CA HIS A 56 4.80 9.56 -30.43
C HIS A 56 5.25 9.83 -31.86
N MET A 57 5.72 8.80 -32.57
CA MET A 57 6.15 8.94 -33.95
C MET A 57 5.00 9.25 -34.91
N GLU A 58 3.77 8.80 -34.64
CA GLU A 58 2.58 9.22 -35.39
C GLU A 58 2.30 10.72 -35.20
N GLU A 59 2.42 11.25 -33.98
CA GLU A 59 2.32 12.68 -33.68
C GLU A 59 3.41 13.49 -34.40
N VAL A 60 4.65 12.99 -34.42
CA VAL A 60 5.76 13.60 -35.17
C VAL A 60 5.45 13.68 -36.67
N VAL A 61 4.96 12.59 -37.28
CA VAL A 61 4.56 12.59 -38.69
C VAL A 61 3.40 13.55 -38.97
N ASN A 62 2.43 13.65 -38.06
CA ASN A 62 1.35 14.62 -38.20
C ASN A 62 1.85 16.07 -38.11
N THR A 63 2.80 16.34 -37.21
CA THR A 63 3.42 17.68 -37.10
C THR A 63 4.21 18.02 -38.38
N ILE A 64 4.92 17.05 -38.96
CA ILE A 64 5.59 17.23 -40.26
C ILE A 64 4.54 17.57 -41.35
N ASP A 65 3.43 16.84 -41.39
CA ASP A 65 2.34 17.08 -42.33
C ASP A 65 1.75 18.49 -42.20
N GLU A 66 1.56 18.97 -40.98
CA GLU A 66 1.08 20.31 -40.70
C GLU A 66 2.04 21.39 -41.20
N GLU A 67 3.34 21.20 -41.00
CA GLU A 67 4.39 22.17 -41.35
C GLU A 67 4.70 22.21 -42.86
N VAL A 68 4.81 21.05 -43.51
CA VAL A 68 5.32 20.96 -44.90
C VAL A 68 4.33 20.38 -45.92
N LYS A 69 3.10 20.06 -45.49
CA LYS A 69 1.99 19.57 -46.32
C LYS A 69 2.37 18.33 -47.13
N LEU A 70 2.36 17.17 -46.46
CA LEU A 70 2.75 15.91 -47.09
C LEU A 70 1.70 15.43 -48.09
N THR A 71 2.16 14.79 -49.17
CA THR A 71 1.28 13.96 -50.00
C THR A 71 0.89 12.67 -49.29
N PRO A 72 -0.23 12.01 -49.66
CA PRO A 72 -0.60 10.71 -49.10
C PRO A 72 0.51 9.66 -49.20
N GLU A 73 1.24 9.64 -50.31
CA GLU A 73 2.35 8.71 -50.55
C GLU A 73 3.56 9.01 -49.67
N GLU A 74 3.92 10.28 -49.48
CA GLU A 74 4.99 10.70 -48.57
C GLU A 74 4.64 10.38 -47.12
N LYS A 75 3.39 10.63 -46.71
CA LYS A 75 2.90 10.33 -45.37
C LYS A 75 2.99 8.83 -45.06
N LEU A 76 2.55 7.99 -45.99
CA LEU A 76 2.63 6.54 -45.84
C LEU A 76 4.09 6.05 -45.79
N ALA A 77 4.97 6.60 -46.63
CA ALA A 77 6.39 6.28 -46.59
C ALA A 77 7.07 6.70 -45.27
N LEU A 78 6.72 7.87 -44.71
CA LEU A 78 7.24 8.31 -43.42
C LEU A 78 6.70 7.48 -42.26
N GLN A 79 5.46 6.97 -42.32
CA GLN A 79 4.93 6.02 -41.35
C GLN A 79 5.65 4.66 -41.38
N GLU A 80 6.21 4.25 -42.52
CA GLU A 80 7.06 3.06 -42.59
C GLU A 80 8.45 3.31 -41.98
N GLU A 81 9.08 4.43 -42.32
CA GLU A 81 10.37 4.80 -41.74
C GLU A 81 10.29 5.05 -40.23
N SER A 82 9.16 5.58 -39.75
CA SER A 82 8.96 5.82 -38.31
C SER A 82 8.86 4.52 -37.52
N ARG A 83 8.22 3.48 -38.08
CA ARG A 83 8.19 2.13 -37.48
C ARG A 83 9.59 1.53 -37.36
N LYS A 84 10.44 1.68 -38.38
CA LYS A 84 11.84 1.23 -38.33
C LYS A 84 12.63 1.98 -37.25
N ALA A 85 12.40 3.28 -37.09
CA ALA A 85 13.05 4.09 -36.07
C ALA A 85 12.66 3.62 -34.65
N VAL A 86 11.37 3.30 -34.43
CA VAL A 86 10.91 2.72 -33.16
C VAL A 86 11.61 1.39 -32.87
N ASP A 87 11.67 0.48 -33.86
CA ASP A 87 12.29 -0.83 -33.68
C ASP A 87 13.79 -0.73 -33.35
N GLU A 88 14.50 0.22 -33.94
CA GLU A 88 15.92 0.46 -33.64
C GLU A 88 16.10 1.07 -32.25
N ALA A 89 15.28 2.06 -31.88
CA ALA A 89 15.33 2.71 -30.57
C ALA A 89 15.05 1.70 -29.43
N MET A 90 14.17 0.72 -29.66
CA MET A 90 13.86 -0.33 -28.68
C MET A 90 15.05 -1.25 -28.37
N LYS A 91 15.95 -1.50 -29.35
CA LYS A 91 17.14 -2.36 -29.14
C LYS A 91 18.11 -1.76 -28.12
N THR A 92 18.24 -0.43 -28.11
CA THR A 92 19.15 0.28 -27.20
C THR A 92 18.48 0.67 -25.88
N TRP A 93 17.14 0.82 -25.87
CA TRP A 93 16.37 1.18 -24.69
C TRP A 93 16.46 0.13 -23.57
N GLN A 94 16.23 -1.14 -23.89
CA GLN A 94 16.07 -2.21 -22.90
C GLN A 94 17.25 -2.35 -21.91
N PRO A 95 18.53 -2.47 -22.35
CA PRO A 95 19.65 -2.58 -21.41
C PRO A 95 19.83 -1.33 -20.53
N LEU A 96 19.51 -0.15 -21.07
CA LEU A 96 19.57 1.10 -20.31
C LEU A 96 18.41 1.22 -19.32
N ALA A 97 17.21 0.76 -19.68
CA ALA A 97 16.06 0.71 -18.80
C ALA A 97 16.31 -0.20 -17.58
N VAL A 98 16.92 -1.38 -17.78
CA VAL A 98 17.35 -2.25 -16.67
C VAL A 98 18.31 -1.50 -15.73
N MET A 99 19.33 -0.85 -16.29
CA MET A 99 20.30 -0.07 -15.51
C MET A 99 19.64 1.06 -14.72
N MET A 100 18.68 1.76 -15.33
CA MET A 100 17.97 2.87 -14.73
C MET A 100 17.03 2.43 -13.61
N MET A 101 16.20 1.41 -13.88
CA MET A 101 15.27 0.88 -12.88
C MET A 101 15.98 0.25 -11.68
N ARG A 102 17.20 -0.26 -11.86
CA ARG A 102 18.07 -0.73 -10.77
C ARG A 102 18.29 0.34 -9.71
N THR A 103 18.35 1.61 -10.10
CA THR A 103 18.63 2.71 -9.17
C THR A 103 17.54 2.90 -8.12
N TYR A 104 16.33 2.39 -8.33
CA TYR A 104 15.26 2.46 -7.34
C TYR A 104 15.28 1.32 -6.34
N LEU A 105 16.00 0.24 -6.63
CA LEU A 105 15.91 -1.00 -5.86
C LEU A 105 16.70 -0.92 -4.56
N SER A 106 16.12 -1.51 -3.52
CA SER A 106 16.84 -1.70 -2.26
C SER A 106 18.09 -2.56 -2.46
N ARG A 107 19.20 -2.13 -1.86
CA ARG A 107 20.44 -2.92 -1.76
C ARG A 107 20.57 -3.65 -0.42
N THR A 108 19.53 -3.61 0.42
CA THR A 108 19.58 -4.20 1.76
C THR A 108 19.24 -5.70 1.77
N SER A 109 18.49 -6.18 0.78
CA SER A 109 18.21 -7.61 0.58
C SER A 109 17.59 -7.87 -0.79
N ASP A 110 17.83 -9.07 -1.32
CA ASP A 110 17.26 -9.53 -2.59
C ASP A 110 15.73 -9.58 -2.53
N ALA A 111 15.18 -10.06 -1.40
CA ALA A 111 13.74 -10.18 -1.18
C ALA A 111 13.04 -8.81 -1.19
N ALA A 112 13.68 -7.76 -0.66
CA ALA A 112 13.14 -6.41 -0.70
C ALA A 112 13.12 -5.86 -2.13
N ALA A 113 14.21 -6.06 -2.88
CA ALA A 113 14.31 -5.65 -4.28
C ALA A 113 13.25 -6.36 -5.15
N ILE A 114 13.15 -7.69 -5.06
CA ILE A 114 12.16 -8.49 -5.81
C ILE A 114 10.73 -8.06 -5.46
N ARG A 115 10.43 -7.85 -4.17
CA ARG A 115 9.11 -7.37 -3.72
C ARG A 115 8.78 -5.98 -4.27
N GLN A 116 9.79 -5.12 -4.42
CA GLN A 116 9.62 -3.79 -5.00
C GLN A 116 9.33 -3.87 -6.51
N ILE A 117 10.06 -4.71 -7.25
CA ILE A 117 9.77 -4.99 -8.67
C ILE A 117 8.34 -5.50 -8.84
N GLY A 118 7.90 -6.43 -8.00
CA GLY A 118 6.54 -6.99 -8.05
C GLY A 118 5.39 -6.00 -7.76
N ARG A 119 5.69 -4.76 -7.33
CA ARG A 119 4.70 -3.68 -7.17
C ARG A 119 4.59 -2.78 -8.39
N TRP A 120 5.53 -2.88 -9.33
CA TRP A 120 5.53 -2.07 -10.54
C TRP A 120 4.53 -2.62 -11.55
N LYS A 121 3.89 -1.69 -12.25
CA LYS A 121 2.94 -1.99 -13.32
C LYS A 121 3.64 -1.76 -14.66
N PRO A 122 3.77 -2.76 -15.55
CA PRO A 122 4.47 -2.61 -16.82
C PRO A 122 3.99 -1.41 -17.64
N GLU A 123 2.68 -1.18 -17.69
CA GLU A 123 2.01 -0.10 -18.42
C GLU A 123 2.30 1.30 -17.86
N LEU A 124 2.79 1.40 -16.63
CA LEU A 124 3.17 2.68 -16.01
C LEU A 124 4.68 2.85 -15.88
N ALA A 125 5.40 1.79 -15.55
CA ALA A 125 6.82 1.86 -15.22
C ALA A 125 7.68 1.96 -16.46
N GLY A 126 7.45 1.13 -17.49
CA GLY A 126 8.25 1.12 -18.71
C GLY A 126 8.15 2.41 -19.52
N PRO A 127 6.95 2.81 -19.96
CA PRO A 127 6.75 4.01 -20.79
C PRO A 127 7.26 5.31 -20.14
N ASN A 128 7.18 5.40 -18.82
CA ASN A 128 7.53 6.61 -18.07
C ASN A 128 8.94 6.54 -17.43
N GLU A 129 9.78 5.57 -17.78
CA GLU A 129 11.14 5.52 -17.25
C GLU A 129 12.05 6.51 -17.98
N PRO A 130 12.61 7.54 -17.32
CA PRO A 130 13.56 8.45 -17.96
C PRO A 130 14.91 7.75 -18.13
N VAL A 131 15.39 7.62 -19.36
CA VAL A 131 16.59 6.83 -19.66
C VAL A 131 17.77 7.73 -19.97
N GLU A 132 18.79 7.68 -19.13
CA GLU A 132 20.01 8.49 -19.28
C GLU A 132 20.87 7.97 -20.45
N GLY A 133 21.19 8.85 -21.39
CA GLY A 133 22.07 8.53 -22.54
C GLY A 133 21.42 7.69 -23.64
N TRP A 134 20.08 7.62 -23.67
CA TRP A 134 19.31 6.99 -24.75
C TRP A 134 18.82 8.02 -25.76
N THR A 135 18.80 7.66 -27.05
CA THR A 135 18.31 8.53 -28.13
C THR A 135 16.89 8.10 -28.52
N PRO A 136 15.89 9.00 -28.46
CA PRO A 136 14.54 8.67 -28.88
C PRO A 136 14.43 8.58 -30.42
N PRO A 137 13.43 7.88 -30.97
CA PRO A 137 13.35 7.57 -32.41
C PRO A 137 13.26 8.79 -33.32
N ASP A 138 12.72 9.91 -32.84
CA ASP A 138 12.60 11.19 -33.56
C ASP A 138 13.91 12.00 -33.60
N GLU A 139 14.89 11.64 -32.78
CA GLU A 139 16.26 12.19 -32.79
C GLU A 139 17.28 11.21 -33.39
N ASP A 140 16.84 10.03 -33.82
CA ASP A 140 17.73 9.05 -34.44
C ASP A 140 18.28 9.56 -35.78
N ALA A 141 19.59 9.40 -36.00
CA ALA A 141 20.26 9.91 -37.19
C ALA A 141 19.76 9.25 -38.48
N THR A 142 19.34 7.97 -38.42
CA THR A 142 18.80 7.23 -39.55
C THR A 142 17.41 7.76 -39.91
N TRP A 143 16.56 8.01 -38.90
CA TRP A 143 15.27 8.66 -39.08
C TRP A 143 15.42 10.05 -39.73
N LEU A 144 16.29 10.90 -39.19
CA LEU A 144 16.49 12.26 -39.71
C LEU A 144 17.04 12.25 -41.15
N ALA A 145 17.93 11.31 -41.47
CA ALA A 145 18.43 11.12 -42.83
C ALA A 145 17.33 10.65 -43.80
N ALA A 146 16.48 9.70 -43.38
CA ALA A 146 15.34 9.23 -44.16
C ALA A 146 14.33 10.37 -44.40
N LEU A 147 14.03 11.15 -43.36
CA LEU A 147 13.15 12.31 -43.44
C LEU A 147 13.69 13.36 -44.43
N LYS A 148 14.98 13.72 -44.33
CA LYS A 148 15.62 14.66 -45.27
C LYS A 148 15.55 14.15 -46.72
N ALA A 149 15.76 12.85 -46.93
CA ALA A 149 15.69 12.25 -48.25
C ALA A 149 14.27 12.28 -48.86
N LYS A 150 13.21 12.11 -48.03
CA LYS A 150 11.81 12.15 -48.48
C LYS A 150 11.31 13.57 -48.73
N LEU A 151 11.62 14.51 -47.84
CA LEU A 151 11.12 15.88 -47.95
C LEU A 151 11.89 16.73 -48.97
N GLY A 152 13.16 16.43 -49.21
CA GLY A 152 14.08 17.30 -49.92
C GLY A 152 14.56 18.46 -49.02
N GLU A 153 15.62 19.16 -49.45
CA GLU A 153 16.35 20.10 -48.58
C GLU A 153 15.50 21.26 -48.07
N ALA A 154 14.70 21.90 -48.93
CA ALA A 154 13.95 23.09 -48.54
C ALA A 154 12.85 22.77 -47.51
N ARG A 155 12.04 21.73 -47.75
CA ARG A 155 10.98 21.32 -46.81
C ARG A 155 11.56 20.76 -45.51
N TYR A 156 12.64 19.97 -45.59
CA TYR A 156 13.33 19.50 -44.39
C TYR A 156 13.85 20.68 -43.54
N ALA A 157 14.45 21.71 -44.16
CA ALA A 157 14.95 22.87 -43.44
C ALA A 157 13.82 23.64 -42.73
N THR A 158 12.64 23.77 -43.36
CA THR A 158 11.46 24.39 -42.73
C THR A 158 11.00 23.62 -41.50
N TRP A 159 10.74 22.31 -41.63
CA TRP A 159 10.34 21.49 -40.50
C TRP A 159 11.41 21.45 -39.40
N HIS A 160 12.68 21.29 -39.77
CA HIS A 160 13.78 21.19 -38.81
C HIS A 160 13.94 22.48 -37.99
N ALA A 161 13.71 23.65 -38.60
CA ALA A 161 13.71 24.91 -37.85
C ALA A 161 12.58 24.96 -36.80
N ALA A 162 11.36 24.50 -37.17
CA ALA A 162 10.23 24.42 -36.24
C ALA A 162 10.48 23.39 -35.12
N ASP A 163 11.02 22.22 -35.45
CA ASP A 163 11.39 21.17 -34.48
C ASP A 163 12.47 21.65 -33.49
N VAL A 164 13.50 22.36 -33.97
CA VAL A 164 14.52 22.97 -33.12
C VAL A 164 13.90 23.98 -32.16
N GLN A 165 12.98 24.83 -32.63
CA GLN A 165 12.28 25.80 -31.79
C GLN A 165 11.39 25.11 -30.73
N ALA A 166 10.64 24.07 -31.12
CA ALA A 166 9.82 23.30 -30.19
C ALA A 166 10.66 22.61 -29.10
N LYS A 167 11.82 22.06 -29.48
CA LYS A 167 12.79 21.46 -28.55
C LYS A 167 13.40 22.51 -27.61
N GLN A 168 13.68 23.72 -28.09
CA GLN A 168 14.16 24.82 -27.23
C GLN A 168 13.11 25.21 -26.19
N LEU A 169 11.84 25.36 -26.59
CA LEU A 169 10.75 25.65 -25.65
C LEU A 169 10.58 24.56 -24.60
N ALA A 170 10.68 23.28 -25.01
CA ALA A 170 10.64 22.15 -24.10
C ALA A 170 11.84 22.16 -23.11
N ASP A 171 13.05 22.45 -23.60
CA ASP A 171 14.24 22.55 -22.74
C ASP A 171 14.10 23.70 -21.73
N GLU A 172 13.50 24.84 -22.12
CA GLU A 172 13.19 25.96 -21.22
C GLU A 172 12.17 25.55 -20.14
N GLU A 173 11.08 24.89 -20.52
CA GLU A 173 10.05 24.40 -19.60
C GLU A 173 10.64 23.41 -18.58
N ILE A 174 11.41 22.44 -19.07
CA ILE A 174 12.13 21.46 -18.22
C ILE A 174 13.09 22.20 -17.29
N SER A 175 13.89 23.12 -17.83
CA SER A 175 14.85 23.91 -17.06
C SER A 175 14.18 24.66 -15.90
N THR A 176 13.09 25.38 -16.16
CA THR A 176 12.32 26.10 -15.14
C THR A 176 11.76 25.17 -14.08
N HIS A 177 11.25 24.00 -14.47
CA HIS A 177 10.79 22.99 -13.51
C HIS A 177 11.94 22.49 -12.62
N LEU A 178 13.13 22.27 -13.20
CA LEU A 178 14.29 21.77 -12.49
C LEU A 178 14.93 22.77 -11.53
N GLU A 179 14.73 24.08 -11.72
CA GLU A 179 15.31 25.14 -10.86
C GLU A 179 14.98 24.95 -9.38
N ARG A 180 13.74 24.56 -9.07
CA ARG A 180 13.34 24.25 -7.69
C ARG A 180 14.23 23.16 -7.09
N TRP A 181 14.46 22.08 -7.83
CA TRP A 181 15.22 20.92 -7.37
C TRP A 181 16.72 21.19 -7.29
N VAL A 182 17.24 21.98 -8.22
CA VAL A 182 18.61 22.50 -8.18
C VAL A 182 18.82 23.32 -6.91
N ARG A 183 17.91 24.25 -6.61
CA ARG A 183 17.96 25.06 -5.38
C ARG A 183 17.89 24.21 -4.11
N GLU A 184 16.96 23.25 -4.07
CA GLU A 184 16.82 22.31 -2.95
C GLU A 184 18.04 21.40 -2.78
N SER A 185 18.80 21.14 -3.85
CA SER A 185 20.05 20.37 -3.81
C SER A 185 21.28 21.20 -3.46
N ARG A 186 21.33 22.45 -3.91
CA ARG A 186 22.44 23.37 -3.62
C ARG A 186 22.55 23.71 -2.14
N GLY A 187 21.41 23.93 -1.46
CA GLY A 187 21.37 24.35 -0.05
C GLY A 187 22.22 23.48 0.88
N PRO A 188 21.95 22.17 0.98
CA PRO A 188 22.71 21.27 1.85
C PRO A 188 24.20 21.15 1.49
N MET A 189 24.55 21.17 0.20
CA MET A 189 25.96 21.16 -0.21
C MET A 189 26.68 22.44 0.20
N ASN A 190 26.01 23.60 0.08
CA ASN A 190 26.55 24.87 0.53
C ASN A 190 26.76 24.88 2.04
N GLU A 191 25.77 24.43 2.82
CA GLU A 191 25.90 24.33 4.28
C GLU A 191 27.11 23.47 4.71
N ASP A 192 27.39 22.39 3.98
CA ASP A 192 28.55 21.54 4.26
C ASP A 192 29.87 22.24 3.93
N LEU A 193 29.98 22.86 2.75
CA LEU A 193 31.17 23.63 2.37
C LEU A 193 31.43 24.80 3.32
N GLN A 194 30.39 25.54 3.70
CA GLN A 194 30.51 26.64 4.67
C GLN A 194 31.00 26.15 6.03
N ALA A 195 30.45 25.03 6.53
CA ALA A 195 30.93 24.43 7.77
C ALA A 195 32.39 23.97 7.67
N ARG A 196 32.81 23.46 6.50
CA ARG A 196 34.19 23.03 6.23
C ARG A 196 35.14 24.22 6.16
N ILE A 197 34.76 25.31 5.49
CA ILE A 197 35.55 26.55 5.39
C ILE A 197 35.73 27.18 6.78
N GLU A 198 34.68 27.25 7.59
CA GLU A 198 34.79 27.76 8.97
C GLU A 198 35.72 26.89 9.83
N LEU A 199 35.67 25.57 9.66
CA LEU A 199 36.60 24.67 10.34
C LEU A 199 38.04 24.86 9.85
N MET A 200 38.26 25.02 8.54
CA MET A 200 39.57 25.34 7.95
C MET A 200 40.10 26.67 8.50
N LYS A 201 39.26 27.71 8.57
CA LYS A 201 39.60 29.02 9.15
C LYS A 201 40.13 28.87 10.57
N GLN A 202 39.45 28.10 11.41
CA GLN A 202 39.82 27.88 12.80
C GLN A 202 41.09 27.05 12.96
N LYS A 203 41.21 25.95 12.22
CA LYS A 203 42.31 24.98 12.37
C LYS A 203 43.62 25.49 11.76
N LEU A 204 43.55 26.18 10.63
CA LEU A 204 44.70 26.65 9.86
C LEU A 204 44.99 28.13 10.10
N LYS A 205 44.15 28.83 10.87
CA LYS A 205 44.25 30.28 11.12
C LYS A 205 44.30 31.08 9.83
N LEU A 206 43.42 30.76 8.89
CA LEU A 206 43.37 31.40 7.57
C LEU A 206 43.07 32.89 7.68
N LEU A 207 43.67 33.68 6.79
CA LEU A 207 43.38 35.10 6.63
C LEU A 207 42.02 35.31 5.95
N ASP A 208 41.35 36.43 6.20
CA ASP A 208 40.03 36.72 5.63
C ASP A 208 40.03 36.73 4.08
N ALA A 209 41.15 37.12 3.46
CA ALA A 209 41.32 37.03 2.01
C ALA A 209 41.30 35.57 1.51
N GLN A 210 41.92 34.64 2.24
CA GLN A 210 41.91 33.21 1.91
C GLN A 210 40.52 32.61 2.12
N VAL A 211 39.82 33.01 3.20
CA VAL A 211 38.42 32.59 3.45
C VAL A 211 37.50 33.07 2.33
N THR A 212 37.67 34.32 1.87
CA THR A 212 36.90 34.87 0.74
C THR A 212 37.16 34.12 -0.56
N ALA A 213 38.42 33.78 -0.84
CA ALA A 213 38.79 32.97 -2.00
C ALA A 213 38.21 31.55 -1.92
N LEU A 214 38.22 30.93 -0.74
CA LEU A 214 37.59 29.63 -0.50
C LEU A 214 36.07 29.66 -0.71
N ASN A 215 35.39 30.71 -0.25
CA ASN A 215 33.96 30.90 -0.50
C ASN A 215 33.66 31.04 -2.00
N THR A 216 34.50 31.79 -2.72
CA THR A 216 34.36 31.94 -4.19
C THR A 216 34.57 30.60 -4.91
N ALA A 217 35.55 29.81 -4.47
CA ALA A 217 35.80 28.46 -5.00
C ALA A 217 34.63 27.51 -4.69
N ALA A 218 34.04 27.61 -3.49
CA ALA A 218 32.87 26.85 -3.10
C ALA A 218 31.64 27.19 -3.96
N ASP A 219 31.34 28.47 -4.18
CA ASP A 219 30.22 28.88 -5.04
C ASP A 219 30.43 28.40 -6.48
N SER A 220 31.63 28.58 -7.03
CA SER A 220 31.97 28.10 -8.38
C SER A 220 31.83 26.58 -8.51
N LEU A 221 32.23 25.84 -7.47
CA LEU A 221 32.07 24.39 -7.40
C LEU A 221 30.59 23.99 -7.38
N LEU A 222 29.79 24.63 -6.53
CA LEU A 222 28.36 24.35 -6.40
C LEU A 222 27.62 24.63 -7.70
N ASP A 223 27.91 25.75 -8.35
CA ASP A 223 27.27 26.13 -9.61
C ASP A 223 27.63 25.12 -10.71
N ARG A 224 28.90 24.70 -10.81
CA ARG A 224 29.33 23.66 -11.75
C ARG A 224 28.61 22.33 -11.53
N LEU A 225 28.46 21.89 -10.28
CA LEU A 225 27.76 20.64 -9.95
C LEU A 225 26.26 20.74 -10.23
N CYS A 226 25.64 21.86 -9.86
CA CYS A 226 24.23 22.12 -10.09
C CYS A 226 23.91 22.15 -11.59
N GLU A 227 24.73 22.82 -12.39
CA GLU A 227 24.55 22.88 -13.85
C GLU A 227 24.79 21.52 -14.51
N ALA A 228 25.77 20.73 -14.04
CA ALA A 228 25.98 19.38 -14.54
C ALA A 228 24.74 18.49 -14.29
N GLU A 229 24.17 18.55 -13.08
CA GLU A 229 22.98 17.79 -12.73
C GLU A 229 21.73 18.29 -13.46
N LYS A 230 21.56 19.61 -13.59
CA LYS A 230 20.48 20.22 -14.38
C LYS A 230 20.54 19.77 -15.84
N LYS A 231 21.72 19.82 -16.46
CA LYS A 231 21.93 19.34 -17.84
C LYS A 231 21.62 17.86 -17.99
N ARG A 232 22.05 17.03 -17.04
CA ARG A 232 21.77 15.58 -17.05
C ARG A 232 20.28 15.29 -16.91
N ALA A 233 19.61 15.91 -15.94
CA ALA A 233 18.17 15.77 -15.73
C ALA A 233 17.34 16.25 -16.93
N THR A 234 17.77 17.35 -17.55
CA THR A 234 17.17 17.86 -18.80
C THR A 234 17.26 16.81 -19.91
N GLY A 235 18.46 16.25 -20.11
CA GLY A 235 18.67 15.18 -21.09
C GLY A 235 17.78 13.96 -20.84
N MET A 236 17.61 13.54 -19.58
CA MET A 236 16.71 12.43 -19.23
C MET A 236 15.25 12.71 -19.56
N LEU A 237 14.74 13.89 -19.17
CA LEU A 237 13.34 14.27 -19.41
C LEU A 237 13.04 14.51 -20.88
N ARG A 238 14.04 14.96 -21.65
CA ARG A 238 13.92 15.16 -23.10
C ARG A 238 13.65 13.86 -23.87
N THR A 239 14.13 12.72 -23.36
CA THR A 239 13.89 11.41 -24.00
C THR A 239 12.45 10.92 -23.90
N LEU A 240 11.57 11.65 -23.21
CA LEU A 240 10.19 11.27 -22.99
C LEU A 240 9.26 12.06 -23.92
N PRO A 241 8.24 11.40 -24.50
CA PRO A 241 7.14 12.10 -25.17
C PRO A 241 6.46 13.11 -24.24
N SER A 242 5.88 14.18 -24.80
CA SER A 242 5.33 15.32 -24.06
C SER A 242 4.37 14.91 -22.93
N ALA A 243 3.41 14.03 -23.21
CA ALA A 243 2.43 13.57 -22.22
C ALA A 243 3.08 12.81 -21.04
N ALA A 244 4.10 11.99 -21.32
CA ALA A 244 4.83 11.26 -20.28
C ALA A 244 5.72 12.21 -19.46
N ARG A 245 6.34 13.17 -20.14
CA ARG A 245 7.16 14.22 -19.51
C ARG A 245 6.33 15.05 -18.52
N GLU A 246 5.17 15.56 -18.95
CA GLU A 246 4.24 16.29 -18.08
C GLU A 246 3.81 15.47 -16.87
N GLN A 247 3.48 14.18 -17.08
CA GLN A 247 3.09 13.29 -15.99
C GLN A 247 4.20 13.13 -14.96
N ILE A 248 5.47 13.07 -15.38
CA ILE A 248 6.62 12.94 -14.48
C ILE A 248 6.92 14.27 -13.78
N MET A 249 6.90 15.39 -14.51
CA MET A 249 7.13 16.73 -13.94
C MET A 249 6.06 17.10 -12.91
N ASN A 250 4.85 16.55 -13.00
CA ASN A 250 3.80 16.71 -11.99
C ASN A 250 4.04 15.88 -10.70
N ARG A 251 5.05 15.00 -10.64
CA ARG A 251 5.38 14.23 -9.43
C ARG A 251 6.32 15.00 -8.53
N SER A 252 6.03 15.02 -7.22
CA SER A 252 6.86 15.70 -6.21
C SER A 252 8.21 15.02 -5.90
N SER A 253 8.54 13.91 -6.56
CA SER A 253 9.68 13.05 -6.22
C SER A 253 10.82 13.05 -7.24
N PHE A 254 10.81 13.92 -8.25
CA PHE A 254 11.87 13.92 -9.27
C PHE A 254 13.26 14.26 -8.70
N TYR A 255 13.33 14.93 -7.55
CA TYR A 255 14.60 15.21 -6.88
C TYR A 255 15.43 13.96 -6.52
N ILE A 256 14.82 12.77 -6.42
CA ILE A 256 15.55 11.51 -6.15
C ILE A 256 16.55 11.17 -7.26
N PHE A 257 16.40 11.79 -8.43
CA PHE A 257 17.32 11.61 -9.54
C PHE A 257 18.59 12.42 -9.40
N PHE A 258 18.62 13.48 -8.58
CA PHE A 258 19.79 14.33 -8.40
C PHE A 258 20.85 13.60 -7.56
N ASP A 259 22.02 13.39 -8.15
CA ASP A 259 23.15 12.79 -7.44
C ASP A 259 23.91 13.89 -6.69
N ARG A 260 24.11 13.69 -5.38
CA ARG A 260 24.93 14.58 -4.58
C ARG A 260 26.23 13.86 -4.26
N PRO A 261 27.40 14.42 -4.61
CA PRO A 261 28.66 13.82 -4.20
C PRO A 261 28.70 13.72 -2.67
N ARG A 262 29.19 12.57 -2.17
CA ARG A 262 29.36 12.29 -0.74
C ARG A 262 30.67 11.54 -0.50
N GLY A 263 31.12 11.55 0.76
CA GLY A 263 32.31 10.81 1.19
C GLY A 263 33.57 11.19 0.40
N GLU A 264 34.39 10.20 0.03
CA GLU A 264 35.67 10.42 -0.65
C GLU A 264 35.55 11.17 -1.98
N VAL A 265 34.46 10.98 -2.72
CA VAL A 265 34.22 11.70 -3.98
C VAL A 265 34.03 13.19 -3.71
N TRP A 266 33.26 13.53 -2.68
CA TRP A 266 33.05 14.92 -2.27
C TRP A 266 34.33 15.56 -1.77
N ASP A 267 35.10 14.81 -0.97
CA ASP A 267 36.41 15.26 -0.48
C ASP A 267 37.37 15.57 -1.61
N LYS A 268 37.50 14.66 -2.57
CA LYS A 268 38.40 14.86 -3.72
C LYS A 268 38.02 16.09 -4.53
N ILE A 269 36.72 16.27 -4.81
CA ILE A 269 36.24 17.41 -5.60
C ILE A 269 36.48 18.74 -4.84
N TRP A 270 36.35 18.73 -3.51
CA TRP A 270 36.67 19.90 -2.69
C TRP A 270 38.18 20.16 -2.61
N ASP A 271 39.00 19.12 -2.48
CA ASP A 271 40.45 19.22 -2.44
C ASP A 271 41.00 19.81 -3.76
N GLU A 272 40.44 19.39 -4.91
CA GLU A 272 40.75 19.99 -6.22
C GLU A 272 40.39 21.48 -6.28
N ALA A 273 39.25 21.89 -5.72
CA ALA A 273 38.84 23.29 -5.68
C ALA A 273 39.72 24.13 -4.75
N THR A 274 40.15 23.58 -3.62
CA THR A 274 40.98 24.27 -2.63
C THR A 274 42.46 24.35 -3.03
N ALA A 275 42.96 23.42 -3.85
CA ALA A 275 44.30 23.45 -4.42
C ALA A 275 44.57 24.69 -5.29
N GLY A 276 43.53 25.29 -5.86
CA GLY A 276 43.62 26.57 -6.57
C GLY A 276 43.70 27.80 -5.66
N VAL A 277 43.53 27.64 -4.34
CA VAL A 277 43.40 28.74 -3.36
C VAL A 277 44.48 28.68 -2.27
N LEU A 278 44.82 27.47 -1.81
CA LEU A 278 45.74 27.24 -0.70
C LEU A 278 47.04 26.60 -1.18
N GLN A 279 48.14 26.85 -0.46
CA GLN A 279 49.43 26.20 -0.71
C GLN A 279 49.39 24.73 -0.28
N ALA A 280 50.24 23.91 -0.92
CA ALA A 280 50.30 22.47 -0.69
C ALA A 280 50.58 22.13 0.79
N GLU A 281 51.42 22.92 1.46
CA GLU A 281 51.76 22.76 2.87
C GLU A 281 50.54 22.99 3.77
N THR A 282 49.76 24.05 3.49
CA THR A 282 48.52 24.36 4.22
C THR A 282 47.44 23.29 4.01
N LEU A 283 47.37 22.71 2.81
CA LEU A 283 46.47 21.59 2.53
C LEU A 283 46.90 20.31 3.26
N ALA A 284 48.19 20.02 3.35
CA ALA A 284 48.69 18.89 4.14
C ALA A 284 48.35 19.04 5.64
N GLU A 285 48.43 20.26 6.18
CA GLU A 285 47.96 20.56 7.55
C GLU A 285 46.45 20.39 7.69
N TRP A 286 45.68 20.83 6.70
CA TRP A 286 44.23 20.61 6.66
C TRP A 286 43.87 19.14 6.69
N HIS A 287 44.49 18.30 5.85
CA HIS A 287 44.20 16.87 5.81
C HIS A 287 44.46 16.19 7.17
N LYS A 288 45.51 16.61 7.89
CA LYS A 288 45.77 16.12 9.26
C LYS A 288 44.66 16.55 10.23
N ALA A 289 44.24 17.81 10.17
CA ALA A 289 43.17 18.34 11.03
C ALA A 289 41.81 17.70 10.73
N ASP A 290 41.47 17.51 9.46
CA ASP A 290 40.23 16.87 9.02
C ASP A 290 40.19 15.39 9.44
N GLN A 291 41.30 14.65 9.32
CA GLN A 291 41.39 13.28 9.81
C GLN A 291 41.14 13.17 11.32
N GLU A 292 41.65 14.12 12.11
CA GLU A 292 41.42 14.13 13.56
C GLU A 292 39.95 14.44 13.90
N GLU A 293 39.33 15.39 13.21
CA GLU A 293 37.89 15.68 13.40
C GLU A 293 37.00 14.53 12.93
N ARG A 294 37.40 13.79 11.89
CA ARG A 294 36.71 12.56 11.48
C ARG A 294 36.78 11.48 12.56
N ARG A 295 37.94 11.27 13.20
CA ARG A 295 38.05 10.30 14.31
C ARG A 295 37.13 10.65 15.48
N LYS A 296 37.03 11.94 15.83
CA LYS A 296 36.07 12.40 16.85
C LYS A 296 34.63 12.16 16.41
N ALA A 297 34.31 12.47 15.16
CA ALA A 297 32.98 12.23 14.61
C ALA A 297 32.62 10.74 14.58
N GLU A 298 33.55 9.84 14.28
CA GLU A 298 33.34 8.38 14.35
C GLU A 298 32.96 7.93 15.77
N ALA A 299 33.59 8.50 16.81
CA ALA A 299 33.23 8.23 18.19
C ALA A 299 31.83 8.77 18.53
N GLU A 300 31.49 9.99 18.10
CA GLU A 300 30.14 10.56 18.28
C GLU A 300 29.05 9.73 17.57
N VAL A 301 29.35 9.24 16.37
CA VAL A 301 28.45 8.37 15.60
C VAL A 301 28.25 7.04 16.31
N ALA A 302 29.30 6.44 16.87
CA ALA A 302 29.19 5.21 17.64
C ALA A 302 28.27 5.38 18.86
N GLU A 303 28.32 6.53 19.54
CA GLU A 303 27.38 6.87 20.61
C GLU A 303 25.96 7.09 20.09
N MET A 304 25.80 7.77 18.95
CA MET A 304 24.50 8.05 18.33
C MET A 304 23.75 6.79 17.91
N ILE A 305 24.45 5.70 17.59
CA ILE A 305 23.85 4.43 17.16
C ILE A 305 23.32 3.60 18.35
N LYS A 306 23.78 3.84 19.58
CA LYS A 306 23.39 3.05 20.76
C LYS A 306 21.87 2.93 20.98
N PRO A 307 21.04 3.99 20.83
CA PRO A 307 19.59 3.85 20.93
C PRO A 307 19.01 2.91 19.87
N SER A 308 19.57 2.92 18.65
CA SER A 308 19.16 1.99 17.58
C SER A 308 19.55 0.55 17.91
N GLU A 309 20.74 0.33 18.49
CA GLU A 309 21.16 -0.99 19.00
C GLU A 309 20.20 -1.51 20.07
N GLN A 310 19.88 -0.70 21.07
CA GLN A 310 18.96 -1.08 22.16
C GLN A 310 17.57 -1.42 21.64
N GLN A 311 17.03 -0.61 20.73
CA GLN A 311 15.73 -0.86 20.14
C GLN A 311 15.74 -2.09 19.23
N ALA A 312 16.80 -2.30 18.45
CA ALA A 312 16.97 -3.50 17.63
C ALA A 312 17.08 -4.77 18.47
N ASP A 313 17.84 -4.72 19.57
CA ASP A 313 17.98 -5.80 20.54
C ASP A 313 16.60 -6.22 21.09
N GLN A 314 15.83 -5.26 21.60
CA GLN A 314 14.47 -5.49 22.10
C GLN A 314 13.53 -6.05 21.03
N GLN A 315 13.60 -5.54 19.79
CA GLN A 315 12.78 -6.06 18.68
C GLN A 315 13.13 -7.51 18.34
N MET A 316 14.41 -7.85 18.27
CA MET A 316 14.85 -9.22 17.99
C MET A 316 14.58 -10.16 19.14
N GLU A 317 14.76 -9.72 20.39
CA GLU A 317 14.41 -10.50 21.58
C GLU A 317 12.93 -10.87 21.54
N ASN A 318 12.06 -9.92 21.21
CA ASN A 318 10.63 -10.19 21.05
C ASN A 318 10.35 -11.18 19.92
N ALA A 319 10.96 -10.99 18.74
CA ALA A 319 10.74 -11.84 17.58
C ALA A 319 11.23 -13.29 17.81
N ILE A 320 12.46 -13.44 18.31
CA ILE A 320 13.05 -14.77 18.55
C ILE A 320 12.38 -15.48 19.71
N ARG A 321 11.93 -14.76 20.74
CA ARG A 321 11.15 -15.34 21.84
C ARG A 321 9.84 -15.94 21.34
N MET A 322 9.14 -15.26 20.42
CA MET A 322 7.94 -15.82 19.79
C MET A 322 8.24 -17.10 19.01
N GLU A 323 9.40 -17.17 18.35
CA GLU A 323 9.85 -18.38 17.65
C GLU A 323 10.16 -19.51 18.64
N ILE A 324 10.89 -19.24 19.73
CA ILE A 324 11.16 -20.21 20.80
C ILE A 324 9.86 -20.72 21.40
N ASP A 325 8.96 -19.82 21.82
CA ASP A 325 7.65 -20.18 22.37
C ASP A 325 6.91 -21.11 21.39
N GLY A 326 6.96 -20.80 20.09
CA GLY A 326 6.39 -21.63 19.03
C GLY A 326 6.99 -23.04 18.96
N ILE A 327 8.31 -23.15 18.94
CA ILE A 327 9.03 -24.44 18.91
C ILE A 327 8.71 -25.27 20.15
N VAL A 328 8.78 -24.65 21.34
CA VAL A 328 8.49 -25.30 22.62
C VAL A 328 7.06 -25.81 22.65
N MET A 329 6.09 -25.02 22.21
CA MET A 329 4.69 -25.42 22.19
C MET A 329 4.41 -26.56 21.20
N MET A 330 5.09 -26.59 20.05
CA MET A 330 4.89 -27.65 19.04
C MET A 330 5.54 -28.98 19.44
N LEU A 331 6.70 -28.92 20.07
CA LEU A 331 7.52 -30.10 20.33
C LEU A 331 7.51 -30.58 21.78
N ASP A 332 6.94 -29.80 22.70
CA ASP A 332 6.96 -30.06 24.15
C ASP A 332 8.38 -30.33 24.66
N LEU A 333 9.29 -29.40 24.34
CA LEU A 333 10.71 -29.56 24.63
C LEU A 333 10.97 -29.62 26.14
N ASN A 334 11.93 -30.46 26.55
CA ASN A 334 12.38 -30.50 27.94
C ASN A 334 13.14 -29.21 28.34
N LYS A 335 13.33 -28.99 29.65
CA LYS A 335 13.98 -27.77 30.17
C LYS A 335 15.41 -27.56 29.65
N GLU A 336 16.17 -28.64 29.44
CA GLU A 336 17.55 -28.57 28.94
C GLU A 336 17.60 -28.02 27.51
N ARG A 337 16.72 -28.51 26.63
CA ARG A 337 16.60 -28.03 25.24
C ARG A 337 16.01 -26.63 25.17
N GLN A 338 15.10 -26.27 26.08
CA GLN A 338 14.62 -24.88 26.20
C GLN A 338 15.76 -23.92 26.56
N GLN A 339 16.61 -24.27 27.53
CA GLN A 339 17.78 -23.47 27.88
C GLN A 339 18.80 -23.38 26.73
N ALA A 340 18.96 -24.44 25.95
CA ALA A 340 19.80 -24.42 24.75
C ALA A 340 19.25 -23.47 23.68
N LEU A 341 17.92 -23.42 23.46
CA LEU A 341 17.27 -22.45 22.58
C LEU A 341 17.48 -21.01 23.04
N GLU A 342 17.33 -20.74 24.34
CA GLU A 342 17.56 -19.41 24.91
C GLU A 342 19.01 -18.96 24.80
N LYS A 343 19.97 -19.89 24.90
CA LYS A 343 21.38 -19.57 24.67
C LYS A 343 21.63 -19.25 23.20
N LEU A 344 21.13 -20.09 22.30
CA LEU A 344 21.27 -19.91 20.86
C LEU A 344 20.67 -18.58 20.37
N SER A 345 19.53 -18.16 20.93
CA SER A 345 18.89 -16.91 20.57
C SER A 345 19.73 -15.70 20.96
N LYS A 346 20.34 -15.70 22.15
CA LYS A 346 21.26 -14.63 22.58
C LYS A 346 22.46 -14.52 21.66
N GLU A 347 23.05 -15.65 21.26
CA GLU A 347 24.17 -15.68 20.32
C GLU A 347 23.78 -15.14 18.93
N ALA A 348 22.59 -15.52 18.44
CA ALA A 348 22.05 -15.03 17.17
C ALA A 348 21.76 -13.53 17.16
N ILE A 349 21.19 -12.99 18.25
CA ILE A 349 20.96 -11.56 18.41
C ILE A 349 22.30 -10.80 18.42
N GLN A 350 23.29 -11.28 19.17
CA GLN A 350 24.61 -10.64 19.21
C GLN A 350 25.30 -10.62 17.86
N GLU A 351 25.25 -11.72 17.10
CA GLU A 351 25.82 -11.77 15.74
C GLU A 351 25.11 -10.79 14.81
N SER A 352 23.78 -10.76 14.87
CA SER A 352 22.95 -9.84 14.11
C SER A 352 23.29 -8.38 14.40
N LEU A 353 23.30 -7.97 15.68
CA LEU A 353 23.63 -6.61 16.09
C LEU A 353 25.03 -6.21 15.65
N LYS A 354 26.00 -7.13 15.66
CA LYS A 354 27.36 -6.88 15.16
C LYS A 354 27.36 -6.53 13.67
N VAL A 355 26.59 -7.26 12.86
CA VAL A 355 26.45 -7.01 11.41
C VAL A 355 25.71 -5.69 11.17
N ALA A 356 24.60 -5.47 11.87
CA ALA A 356 23.81 -4.25 11.77
C ALA A 356 24.63 -3.01 12.15
N ARG A 357 25.32 -3.04 13.29
CA ARG A 357 26.22 -1.98 13.74
C ARG A 357 27.27 -1.63 12.69
N LYS A 358 27.89 -2.62 12.06
CA LYS A 358 28.86 -2.37 10.97
C LYS A 358 28.22 -1.63 9.81
N GLY A 359 27.02 -2.02 9.40
CA GLY A 359 26.25 -1.34 8.35
C GLY A 359 25.88 0.10 8.72
N TRP A 360 25.38 0.32 9.94
CA TRP A 360 24.98 1.63 10.44
C TRP A 360 26.18 2.58 10.58
N LEU A 361 27.32 2.09 11.07
CA LEU A 361 28.57 2.85 11.10
C LEU A 361 29.01 3.25 9.70
N GLN A 362 28.95 2.33 8.73
CA GLN A 362 29.28 2.64 7.34
C GLN A 362 28.33 3.68 6.73
N GLN A 363 27.03 3.58 7.01
CA GLN A 363 26.04 4.56 6.57
C GLN A 363 26.32 5.94 7.17
N ALA A 364 26.63 6.00 8.47
CA ALA A 364 26.87 7.24 9.17
C ALA A 364 28.21 7.91 8.81
N LYS A 365 29.20 7.16 8.29
CA LYS A 365 30.43 7.72 7.71
C LYS A 365 30.15 8.60 6.49
N ASN A 366 29.05 8.37 5.78
CA ASN A 366 28.66 9.16 4.60
C ASN A 366 27.91 10.47 4.96
N TYR A 367 27.67 10.73 6.24
CA TYR A 367 27.05 11.97 6.69
C TYR A 367 28.08 13.07 6.88
N SER A 368 27.81 14.26 6.36
CA SER A 368 28.52 15.50 6.68
C SER A 368 28.46 15.85 8.17
N ALA A 369 29.33 16.77 8.62
CA ALA A 369 29.27 17.28 9.99
C ALA A 369 27.92 17.93 10.31
N THR A 370 27.34 18.64 9.34
CA THR A 370 26.02 19.29 9.48
C THR A 370 24.89 18.27 9.52
N GLU A 371 24.91 17.23 8.67
CA GLU A 371 23.95 16.13 8.73
C GLU A 371 24.02 15.42 10.08
N ARG A 372 25.22 15.08 10.57
CA ARG A 372 25.42 14.45 11.89
C ARG A 372 24.83 15.26 13.04
N LYS A 373 24.95 16.59 13.02
CA LYS A 373 24.32 17.48 14.01
C LYS A 373 22.80 17.47 13.91
N ARG A 374 22.24 17.48 12.70
CA ARG A 374 20.77 17.46 12.48
C ARG A 374 20.11 16.16 12.94
N ILE A 375 20.81 15.04 12.77
CA ILE A 375 20.27 13.71 13.09
C ILE A 375 20.47 13.28 14.54
N ARG A 376 21.26 14.04 15.32
CA ARG A 376 21.56 13.78 16.74
C ARG A 376 20.28 13.89 17.59
N GLY A 377 19.49 12.82 17.62
CA GLY A 377 18.27 12.70 18.43
C GLY A 377 17.06 12.06 17.74
N ASN A 378 17.05 11.94 16.40
CA ASN A 378 15.84 11.54 15.65
C ASN A 378 16.06 10.43 14.61
N VAL A 379 17.24 9.81 14.54
CA VAL A 379 17.50 8.74 13.57
C VAL A 379 17.52 7.38 14.25
N TYR A 380 16.54 6.56 13.88
CA TYR A 380 16.55 5.13 14.11
C TYR A 380 17.15 4.43 12.90
N PHE A 381 18.23 3.68 13.12
CA PHE A 381 18.75 2.77 12.12
C PHE A 381 18.01 1.43 12.21
N GLY A 382 17.24 1.12 11.18
CA GLY A 382 16.47 -0.12 11.12
C GLY A 382 17.33 -1.36 10.89
N ILE A 383 16.80 -2.51 11.31
CA ILE A 383 17.30 -3.83 10.98
C ILE A 383 16.63 -4.32 9.70
N ASN A 384 17.42 -4.72 8.70
CA ASN A 384 16.88 -5.30 7.48
C ASN A 384 16.53 -6.80 7.67
N GLU A 385 15.83 -7.41 6.71
CA GLU A 385 15.35 -8.80 6.85
C GLU A 385 16.49 -9.81 7.02
N GLU A 386 17.62 -9.64 6.31
CA GLU A 386 18.79 -10.55 6.38
C GLU A 386 19.59 -10.40 7.67
N GLN A 387 19.47 -9.23 8.31
CA GLN A 387 20.05 -8.97 9.62
C GLN A 387 19.22 -9.61 10.73
N GLN A 388 17.94 -9.95 10.54
CA GLN A 388 17.12 -10.54 11.62
C GLN A 388 17.80 -11.77 12.27
N ALA A 389 17.77 -11.85 13.61
CA ALA A 389 18.41 -12.93 14.37
C ALA A 389 17.99 -14.33 13.88
N ILE A 390 16.70 -14.53 13.58
CA ILE A 390 16.14 -15.79 13.07
C ILE A 390 16.62 -16.19 11.67
N ARG A 391 17.22 -15.26 10.91
CA ARG A 391 17.79 -15.49 9.58
C ARG A 391 19.31 -15.71 9.64
N ARG A 392 19.93 -15.57 10.81
CA ARG A 392 21.37 -15.74 10.95
C ARG A 392 21.77 -17.22 10.83
N PRO A 393 22.90 -17.53 10.18
CA PRO A 393 23.39 -18.91 10.09
C PRO A 393 23.51 -19.59 11.45
N ILE A 394 23.95 -18.86 12.49
CA ILE A 394 24.06 -19.40 13.84
C ILE A 394 22.72 -19.93 14.37
N TRP A 395 21.63 -19.20 14.15
CA TRP A 395 20.29 -19.66 14.52
C TRP A 395 19.85 -20.84 13.65
N MET A 396 19.92 -20.72 12.32
CA MET A 396 19.41 -21.75 11.42
C MET A 396 20.12 -23.09 11.59
N GLU A 397 21.46 -23.08 11.69
CA GLU A 397 22.24 -24.30 11.87
C GLU A 397 22.17 -24.80 13.32
N GLY A 398 22.11 -23.90 14.32
CA GLY A 398 21.94 -24.30 15.71
C GLY A 398 20.59 -24.98 15.97
N ILE A 399 19.52 -24.52 15.32
CA ILE A 399 18.21 -25.19 15.38
C ILE A 399 18.29 -26.58 14.73
N LYS A 400 18.97 -26.74 13.59
CA LYS A 400 19.19 -28.05 12.95
C LYS A 400 19.95 -29.04 13.83
N GLN A 401 20.88 -28.56 14.66
CA GLN A 401 21.62 -29.40 15.59
C GLN A 401 20.80 -29.74 16.83
N LEU A 402 19.93 -28.83 17.27
CA LEU A 402 19.14 -29.00 18.49
C LEU A 402 17.89 -29.87 18.28
N LEU A 403 17.32 -29.85 17.07
CA LEU A 403 16.13 -30.59 16.70
C LEU A 403 16.49 -31.84 15.90
N THR A 404 15.73 -32.91 16.08
CA THR A 404 15.84 -34.12 15.26
C THR A 404 15.17 -33.92 13.90
N GLU A 405 15.56 -34.70 12.88
CA GLU A 405 14.91 -34.69 11.56
C GLU A 405 13.40 -34.96 11.62
N ALA A 406 12.97 -35.83 12.55
CA ALA A 406 11.56 -36.11 12.77
C ALA A 406 10.81 -34.88 13.32
N GLU A 407 11.41 -34.13 14.24
CA GLU A 407 10.84 -32.90 14.78
C GLU A 407 10.80 -31.78 13.75
N HIS A 408 11.83 -31.65 12.91
CA HIS A 408 11.83 -30.74 11.77
C HIS A 408 10.69 -31.03 10.81
N THR A 409 10.55 -32.31 10.43
CA THR A 409 9.48 -32.77 9.54
C THR A 409 8.11 -32.49 10.16
N ARG A 410 7.95 -32.73 11.47
CA ARG A 410 6.72 -32.43 12.21
C ARG A 410 6.40 -30.92 12.20
N ILE A 411 7.35 -30.06 12.54
CA ILE A 411 7.15 -28.60 12.51
C ILE A 411 6.76 -28.14 11.11
N ALA A 412 7.44 -28.62 10.07
CA ALA A 412 7.14 -28.27 8.69
C ALA A 412 5.73 -28.72 8.28
N ALA A 413 5.33 -29.95 8.64
CA ALA A 413 4.00 -30.47 8.38
C ALA A 413 2.91 -29.66 9.12
N ASP A 414 3.11 -29.38 10.40
CA ASP A 414 2.17 -28.61 11.23
C ASP A 414 2.05 -27.16 10.71
N ASN A 415 3.16 -26.54 10.29
CA ASN A 415 3.15 -25.22 9.66
C ASN A 415 2.36 -25.24 8.35
N LYS A 416 2.58 -26.23 7.48
CA LYS A 416 1.84 -26.37 6.22
C LYS A 416 0.34 -26.54 6.47
N GLN A 417 -0.05 -27.32 7.47
CA GLN A 417 -1.46 -27.47 7.86
C GLN A 417 -2.06 -26.16 8.38
N ARG A 418 -1.34 -25.42 9.23
CA ARG A 418 -1.75 -24.07 9.70
C ARG A 418 -1.95 -23.10 8.54
N GLU A 419 -1.02 -23.13 7.59
CA GLU A 419 -1.07 -22.31 6.39
C GLU A 419 -2.32 -22.62 5.54
N GLN A 420 -2.64 -23.90 5.38
CA GLN A 420 -3.85 -24.36 4.70
C GLN A 420 -5.12 -23.93 5.44
N ARG A 421 -5.19 -24.11 6.77
CA ARG A 421 -6.34 -23.65 7.58
C ARG A 421 -6.52 -22.14 7.52
N THR A 422 -5.43 -21.39 7.53
CA THR A 422 -5.48 -19.92 7.42
C THR A 422 -6.00 -19.48 6.06
N SER A 423 -5.51 -20.10 4.97
CA SER A 423 -6.03 -19.83 3.62
C SER A 423 -7.52 -20.13 3.51
N MET A 424 -7.95 -21.24 4.13
CA MET A 424 -9.36 -21.63 4.20
C MET A 424 -10.20 -20.63 5.01
N ALA A 425 -9.71 -20.13 6.13
CA ALA A 425 -10.42 -19.13 6.92
C ALA A 425 -10.60 -17.82 6.12
N ILE A 426 -9.54 -17.37 5.43
CA ILE A 426 -9.59 -16.17 4.58
C ILE A 426 -10.54 -16.37 3.40
N SER A 427 -10.53 -17.55 2.75
CA SER A 427 -11.42 -17.84 1.62
C SER A 427 -12.89 -17.89 2.04
N ARG A 428 -13.20 -18.53 3.19
CA ARG A 428 -14.55 -18.55 3.77
C ARG A 428 -15.06 -17.16 4.08
N VAL A 429 -14.22 -16.32 4.67
CA VAL A 429 -14.54 -14.93 4.98
C VAL A 429 -14.76 -14.11 3.71
N CYS A 430 -13.89 -14.24 2.70
CA CYS A 430 -14.07 -13.61 1.40
C CYS A 430 -15.43 -14.00 0.81
N LEU A 431 -15.73 -15.30 0.79
CA LEU A 431 -16.97 -15.81 0.23
C LEU A 431 -18.19 -15.33 1.01
N ALA A 432 -18.14 -15.36 2.36
CA ALA A 432 -19.22 -14.87 3.21
C ALA A 432 -19.51 -13.37 3.02
N GLU A 433 -18.48 -12.56 2.76
CA GLU A 433 -18.67 -11.13 2.46
C GLU A 433 -19.23 -10.90 1.05
N MET A 434 -18.84 -11.70 0.05
CA MET A 434 -19.46 -11.65 -1.29
C MET A 434 -20.91 -12.16 -1.27
N ASP A 435 -21.19 -13.17 -0.43
CA ASP A 435 -22.49 -13.83 -0.31
C ASP A 435 -23.62 -12.89 0.15
N LYS A 436 -23.28 -11.78 0.80
CA LYS A 436 -24.24 -10.70 1.11
C LYS A 436 -24.94 -10.15 -0.13
N MET A 437 -24.24 -10.13 -1.27
CA MET A 437 -24.75 -9.63 -2.55
C MET A 437 -25.09 -10.75 -3.52
N LEU A 438 -24.37 -11.88 -3.46
CA LEU A 438 -24.58 -13.01 -4.38
C LEU A 438 -25.73 -13.94 -3.96
N ALA A 439 -26.06 -14.00 -2.67
CA ALA A 439 -27.09 -14.89 -2.13
C ALA A 439 -26.91 -16.36 -2.59
N LEU A 440 -25.70 -16.88 -2.39
CA LEU A 440 -25.25 -18.19 -2.83
C LEU A 440 -26.05 -19.32 -2.16
N SER A 441 -26.28 -20.40 -2.92
CA SER A 441 -26.74 -21.66 -2.36
C SER A 441 -25.61 -22.41 -1.64
N GLN A 442 -25.95 -23.41 -0.84
CA GLN A 442 -24.96 -24.24 -0.16
C GLN A 442 -24.05 -25.00 -1.14
N ASP A 443 -24.60 -25.46 -2.26
CA ASP A 443 -23.85 -26.14 -3.33
C ASP A 443 -22.86 -25.17 -4.00
N GLN A 444 -23.29 -23.93 -4.27
CA GLN A 444 -22.42 -22.89 -4.83
C GLN A 444 -21.27 -22.55 -3.89
N ARG A 445 -21.54 -22.39 -2.58
CA ARG A 445 -20.47 -22.15 -1.58
C ARG A 445 -19.43 -23.25 -1.60
N THR A 446 -19.88 -24.50 -1.60
CA THR A 446 -19.02 -25.70 -1.58
C THR A 446 -18.14 -25.79 -2.83
N LYS A 447 -18.65 -25.36 -3.99
CA LYS A 447 -17.89 -25.35 -5.26
C LYS A 447 -16.93 -24.16 -5.39
N LEU A 448 -17.28 -22.98 -4.83
CA LEU A 448 -16.46 -21.76 -4.91
C LEU A 448 -15.33 -21.73 -3.89
N GLU A 449 -15.54 -22.22 -2.67
CA GLU A 449 -14.55 -22.16 -1.59
C GLU A 449 -13.17 -22.72 -2.00
N PRO A 450 -13.06 -23.92 -2.62
CA PRO A 450 -11.78 -24.45 -3.08
C PRO A 450 -11.08 -23.59 -4.14
N LEU A 451 -11.84 -22.86 -4.98
CA LEU A 451 -11.27 -21.97 -6.00
C LEU A 451 -10.57 -20.76 -5.38
N LEU A 452 -11.05 -20.34 -4.20
CA LEU A 452 -10.53 -19.16 -3.52
C LEU A 452 -9.32 -19.48 -2.64
N VAL A 453 -9.19 -20.69 -2.10
CA VAL A 453 -8.10 -21.06 -1.17
C VAL A 453 -6.72 -20.73 -1.73
N GLU A 454 -6.42 -21.15 -2.95
CA GLU A 454 -5.12 -20.90 -3.59
C GLU A 454 -4.89 -19.40 -3.83
N LEU A 455 -5.95 -18.68 -4.23
CA LEU A 455 -5.89 -17.25 -4.53
C LEU A 455 -5.72 -16.38 -3.28
N MET A 456 -6.02 -16.90 -2.09
CA MET A 456 -5.84 -16.20 -0.82
C MET A 456 -4.44 -16.40 -0.21
N GLN A 457 -3.64 -17.33 -0.70
CA GLN A 457 -2.28 -17.57 -0.18
C GLN A 457 -1.40 -16.31 -0.15
N PRO A 458 -1.40 -15.42 -1.17
CA PRO A 458 -0.59 -14.19 -1.13
C PRO A 458 -0.95 -13.26 0.04
N LEU A 459 -2.17 -13.35 0.58
CA LEU A 459 -2.62 -12.54 1.70
C LEU A 459 -2.05 -13.01 3.04
N MET A 460 -1.55 -14.25 3.11
CA MET A 460 -0.96 -14.81 4.32
C MET A 460 0.34 -14.12 4.71
N GLU A 461 1.08 -13.58 3.74
CA GLU A 461 2.32 -12.84 4.01
C GLU A 461 2.05 -11.62 4.90
N GLN A 462 0.90 -10.96 4.74
CA GLN A 462 0.48 -9.88 5.64
C GLN A 462 0.21 -10.38 7.05
N ARG A 463 -0.31 -11.61 7.21
CA ARG A 463 -0.54 -12.24 8.52
C ARG A 463 0.73 -12.68 9.23
N ARG A 464 1.85 -12.77 8.52
CA ARG A 464 3.19 -12.96 9.13
C ARG A 464 3.69 -11.69 9.83
N GLN A 465 3.09 -10.53 9.53
CA GLN A 465 3.38 -9.28 10.24
C GLN A 465 2.72 -9.29 11.63
N GLN A 466 3.24 -8.46 12.53
CA GLN A 466 2.67 -8.31 13.88
C GLN A 466 1.22 -7.79 13.83
N TYR A 467 0.94 -6.84 12.93
CA TYR A 467 -0.37 -6.22 12.75
C TYR A 467 -0.86 -6.44 11.32
N TRP A 468 -1.87 -7.29 11.15
CA TRP A 468 -2.52 -7.52 9.86
C TRP A 468 -3.91 -6.89 9.82
N SER A 469 -4.31 -6.44 8.64
CA SER A 469 -5.65 -5.93 8.37
C SER A 469 -5.97 -6.17 6.90
N TYR A 470 -7.12 -6.79 6.64
CA TYR A 470 -7.64 -6.99 5.30
C TYR A 470 -8.78 -6.00 5.04
N SER A 471 -8.88 -5.55 3.79
CA SER A 471 -10.08 -4.88 3.29
C SER A 471 -10.89 -5.88 2.46
N THR A 472 -12.22 -5.77 2.47
CA THR A 472 -13.06 -6.60 1.58
C THR A 472 -12.68 -6.44 0.12
N TYR A 473 -12.28 -5.23 -0.29
CA TYR A 473 -11.74 -4.96 -1.60
C TYR A 473 -10.55 -5.87 -1.96
N GLN A 474 -9.55 -5.95 -1.09
CA GLN A 474 -8.38 -6.80 -1.31
C GLN A 474 -8.77 -8.29 -1.43
N LEU A 475 -9.76 -8.73 -0.65
CA LEU A 475 -10.30 -10.09 -0.77
C LEU A 475 -10.97 -10.29 -2.13
N PHE A 476 -11.85 -9.37 -2.54
CA PHE A 476 -12.59 -9.46 -3.80
C PHE A 476 -11.66 -9.38 -5.02
N GLN A 477 -10.63 -8.54 -5.00
CA GLN A 477 -9.63 -8.51 -6.07
C GLN A 477 -8.90 -9.85 -6.24
N ASN A 478 -8.60 -10.55 -5.14
CA ASN A 478 -8.01 -11.89 -5.25
C ASN A 478 -9.05 -12.90 -5.74
N ALA A 479 -10.31 -12.80 -5.31
CA ALA A 479 -11.41 -13.59 -5.85
C ALA A 479 -11.60 -13.37 -7.36
N GLY A 480 -11.39 -12.15 -7.86
CA GLY A 480 -11.46 -11.81 -9.29
C GLY A 480 -10.42 -12.50 -10.18
N LYS A 481 -9.43 -13.19 -9.60
CA LYS A 481 -8.47 -14.01 -10.34
C LYS A 481 -9.00 -15.42 -10.65
N VAL A 482 -10.17 -15.80 -10.14
CA VAL A 482 -10.85 -17.03 -10.56
C VAL A 482 -11.14 -16.93 -12.06
N LYS A 483 -10.75 -17.95 -12.82
CA LYS A 483 -11.04 -18.03 -14.26
C LYS A 483 -12.54 -17.90 -14.51
N GLU A 484 -12.92 -17.03 -15.44
CA GLU A 484 -14.32 -16.70 -15.74
C GLU A 484 -15.15 -17.96 -16.02
N GLU A 485 -14.62 -18.90 -16.79
CA GLU A 485 -15.34 -20.13 -17.15
C GLU A 485 -15.70 -20.97 -15.93
N ARG A 486 -14.84 -20.98 -14.90
CA ARG A 486 -15.09 -21.74 -13.66
C ARG A 486 -16.12 -21.05 -12.78
N ALA A 487 -16.07 -19.72 -12.69
CA ALA A 487 -17.03 -18.95 -11.90
C ALA A 487 -18.44 -18.99 -12.53
N ARG A 488 -18.54 -18.79 -13.85
CA ARG A 488 -19.81 -18.89 -14.59
C ARG A 488 -20.43 -20.28 -14.60
N ALA A 489 -19.64 -21.34 -14.47
CA ALA A 489 -20.17 -22.69 -14.32
C ALA A 489 -20.89 -22.93 -12.96
N ILE A 490 -20.71 -22.02 -11.99
CA ILE A 490 -21.28 -22.13 -10.65
C ILE A 490 -22.35 -21.05 -10.39
N LEU A 491 -22.13 -19.84 -10.89
CA LEU A 491 -22.99 -18.68 -10.69
C LEU A 491 -24.01 -18.55 -11.82
N ASP A 492 -25.23 -18.12 -11.50
CA ASP A 492 -26.18 -17.67 -12.52
C ASP A 492 -25.80 -16.28 -13.08
N ASP A 493 -26.52 -15.81 -14.10
CA ASP A 493 -26.21 -14.55 -14.78
C ASP A 493 -26.30 -13.31 -13.86
N VAL A 494 -27.23 -13.30 -12.91
CA VAL A 494 -27.41 -12.18 -11.95
C VAL A 494 -26.26 -12.20 -10.95
N GLN A 495 -25.94 -13.37 -10.40
CA GLN A 495 -24.80 -13.55 -9.51
C GLN A 495 -23.47 -13.23 -10.19
N TRP A 496 -23.31 -13.62 -11.46
CA TRP A 496 -22.11 -13.31 -12.22
C TRP A 496 -21.93 -11.81 -12.41
N LYS A 497 -23.01 -11.09 -12.71
CA LYS A 497 -22.99 -9.62 -12.79
C LYS A 497 -22.55 -9.01 -11.45
N HIS A 498 -23.13 -9.44 -10.34
CA HIS A 498 -22.73 -8.95 -9.01
C HIS A 498 -21.31 -9.36 -8.62
N TRP A 499 -20.85 -10.53 -9.04
CA TRP A 499 -19.46 -10.96 -8.88
C TRP A 499 -18.52 -9.97 -9.57
N GLN A 500 -18.82 -9.60 -10.83
CA GLN A 500 -18.05 -8.59 -11.57
C GLN A 500 -18.07 -7.24 -10.84
N GLU A 501 -19.24 -6.76 -10.41
CA GLU A 501 -19.37 -5.50 -9.66
C GLU A 501 -18.50 -5.48 -8.39
N LEU A 502 -18.47 -6.58 -7.63
CA LEU A 502 -17.65 -6.71 -6.42
C LEU A 502 -16.15 -6.65 -6.74
N ILE A 503 -15.68 -7.37 -7.76
CA ILE A 503 -14.23 -7.44 -8.06
C ILE A 503 -13.70 -6.17 -8.74
N PHE A 504 -14.55 -5.38 -9.40
CA PHE A 504 -14.21 -4.09 -10.00
C PHE A 504 -14.42 -2.89 -9.07
N SER A 505 -15.03 -3.08 -7.90
CA SER A 505 -15.30 -1.99 -6.96
C SER A 505 -14.01 -1.42 -6.34
N ASN A 506 -13.48 -0.30 -6.85
CA ASN A 506 -12.27 0.31 -6.27
C ASN A 506 -12.52 0.90 -4.85
N SER A 507 -11.53 0.76 -3.96
CA SER A 507 -11.49 1.41 -2.64
C SER A 507 -11.37 2.95 -2.68
N THR A 508 -11.32 3.54 -3.88
CA THR A 508 -11.19 4.99 -4.08
C THR A 508 -12.43 5.78 -3.68
N SER A 509 -13.56 5.13 -3.41
CA SER A 509 -14.88 5.75 -3.20
C SER A 509 -15.15 6.34 -1.79
N SER A 510 -14.16 6.44 -0.90
CA SER A 510 -14.39 7.15 0.39
C SER A 510 -13.25 8.00 0.94
N ARG A 511 -12.02 7.90 0.43
CA ARG A 511 -10.88 8.71 0.91
C ARG A 511 -10.06 9.42 -0.15
N SER A 512 -10.18 9.06 -1.44
CA SER A 512 -9.38 9.68 -2.51
C SER A 512 -10.10 10.80 -3.27
N THR A 513 -11.44 10.81 -3.25
CA THR A 513 -12.26 11.94 -3.71
C THR A 513 -12.69 12.77 -2.51
N LEU A 514 -11.74 13.17 -1.67
CA LEU A 514 -12.02 14.28 -0.76
C LEU A 514 -12.17 15.52 -1.65
N PRO A 515 -13.27 16.28 -1.53
CA PRO A 515 -13.33 17.59 -2.15
C PRO A 515 -12.10 18.38 -1.71
N ASP A 516 -11.43 19.04 -2.65
CA ASP A 516 -10.30 19.90 -2.33
C ASP A 516 -10.79 21.03 -1.42
N MET A 517 -10.54 20.90 -0.13
CA MET A 517 -10.95 21.90 0.86
C MET A 517 -10.22 23.23 0.65
N ASN A 518 -9.17 23.26 -0.18
CA ASN A 518 -8.41 24.44 -0.55
C ASN A 518 -8.64 24.84 -2.03
N GLY A 519 -9.58 24.18 -2.71
CA GLY A 519 -9.93 24.49 -4.09
C GLY A 519 -10.58 25.87 -4.19
N SER A 520 -10.41 26.53 -5.33
CA SER A 520 -11.18 27.74 -5.65
C SER A 520 -12.62 27.33 -5.96
N PHE A 521 -13.55 27.62 -5.06
CA PHE A 521 -14.98 27.39 -5.27
C PHE A 521 -15.62 28.64 -5.87
N ALA A 522 -16.51 28.45 -6.85
CA ALA A 522 -17.31 29.56 -7.37
C ALA A 522 -18.24 30.10 -6.27
N GLU A 523 -18.42 31.42 -6.24
CA GLU A 523 -19.40 32.06 -5.37
C GLU A 523 -20.81 31.61 -5.75
N VAL A 524 -21.63 31.25 -4.75
CA VAL A 524 -23.02 30.82 -4.97
C VAL A 524 -23.97 31.84 -4.34
N PRO A 525 -24.61 32.71 -5.15
CA PRO A 525 -25.50 33.75 -4.64
C PRO A 525 -26.72 33.21 -3.89
N ASP A 526 -27.21 32.03 -4.28
CA ASP A 526 -28.33 31.34 -3.64
C ASP A 526 -27.83 30.12 -2.82
N MET A 527 -27.57 30.37 -1.55
CA MET A 527 -27.08 29.35 -0.63
C MET A 527 -28.11 28.23 -0.37
N GLU A 528 -29.41 28.52 -0.41
CA GLU A 528 -30.44 27.50 -0.18
C GLU A 528 -30.55 26.51 -1.35
N VAL A 529 -30.34 26.99 -2.58
CA VAL A 529 -30.22 26.10 -3.75
C VAL A 529 -29.01 25.18 -3.59
N ALA A 530 -27.85 25.70 -3.16
CA ALA A 530 -26.65 24.89 -2.93
C ALA A 530 -26.86 23.83 -1.85
N ILE A 531 -27.46 24.21 -0.71
CA ILE A 531 -27.79 23.30 0.40
C ILE A 531 -28.75 22.22 -0.07
N SER A 532 -29.79 22.59 -0.81
CA SER A 532 -30.81 21.65 -1.30
C SER A 532 -30.24 20.64 -2.30
N GLN A 533 -29.40 21.10 -3.25
CA GLN A 533 -28.72 20.21 -4.21
C GLN A 533 -27.77 19.24 -3.51
N HIS A 534 -27.03 19.73 -2.50
CA HIS A 534 -26.13 18.90 -1.71
C HIS A 534 -26.87 17.82 -0.93
N LEU A 535 -27.95 18.19 -0.22
CA LEU A 535 -28.80 17.24 0.49
C LEU A 535 -29.42 16.20 -0.44
N TYR A 536 -29.88 16.61 -1.63
CA TYR A 536 -30.41 15.69 -2.64
C TYR A 536 -29.34 14.70 -3.13
N LYS A 537 -28.12 15.17 -3.42
CA LYS A 537 -26.99 14.32 -3.80
C LYS A 537 -26.67 13.29 -2.73
N MET A 538 -26.57 13.72 -1.46
CA MET A 538 -26.34 12.82 -0.33
C MET A 538 -27.44 11.77 -0.19
N TYR A 539 -28.71 12.19 -0.29
CA TYR A 539 -29.85 11.28 -0.24
C TYR A 539 -29.86 10.28 -1.39
N LEU A 540 -29.60 10.70 -2.63
CA LEU A 540 -29.53 9.79 -3.77
C LEU A 540 -28.43 8.75 -3.59
N ALA A 541 -27.25 9.15 -3.11
CA ALA A 541 -26.16 8.23 -2.85
C ALA A 541 -26.55 7.18 -1.79
N GLU A 542 -27.13 7.60 -0.66
CA GLU A 542 -27.53 6.69 0.41
C GLU A 542 -28.72 5.80 0.02
N ARG A 543 -29.69 6.35 -0.73
CA ARG A 543 -30.82 5.62 -1.32
C ARG A 543 -30.33 4.53 -2.27
N ASN A 544 -29.45 4.87 -3.21
CA ASN A 544 -28.91 3.90 -4.17
C ASN A 544 -28.11 2.80 -3.46
N ARG A 545 -27.29 3.16 -2.48
CA ARG A 545 -26.54 2.21 -1.66
C ARG A 545 -27.47 1.26 -0.88
N THR A 546 -28.52 1.80 -0.27
CA THR A 546 -29.44 1.01 0.57
C THR A 546 -30.37 0.14 -0.28
N LEU A 547 -30.77 0.62 -1.46
CA LEU A 547 -31.48 -0.18 -2.45
C LEU A 547 -30.61 -1.30 -3.01
N ALA A 548 -29.35 -1.03 -3.35
CA ALA A 548 -28.42 -2.06 -3.82
C ALA A 548 -28.21 -3.19 -2.78
N ALA A 549 -28.26 -2.86 -1.49
CA ALA A 549 -28.25 -3.88 -0.42
C ALA A 549 -29.57 -4.63 -0.27
N MET A 550 -30.70 -4.06 -0.69
CA MET A 550 -32.02 -4.67 -0.58
C MET A 550 -32.36 -5.59 -1.76
N MET A 551 -31.90 -5.27 -2.97
CA MET A 551 -32.22 -6.02 -4.18
C MET A 551 -31.83 -7.51 -4.15
N PRO A 552 -30.69 -7.93 -3.56
CA PRO A 552 -30.35 -9.34 -3.43
C PRO A 552 -31.42 -10.20 -2.76
N HIS A 553 -32.21 -9.63 -1.83
CA HIS A 553 -33.31 -10.36 -1.18
C HIS A 553 -34.46 -10.67 -2.16
N VAL A 554 -34.73 -9.76 -3.10
CA VAL A 554 -35.77 -9.96 -4.14
C VAL A 554 -35.28 -10.98 -5.17
N GLU A 555 -34.02 -10.85 -5.61
CA GLU A 555 -33.39 -11.72 -6.60
C GLU A 555 -33.27 -13.16 -6.08
N GLU A 556 -32.87 -13.32 -4.82
CA GLU A 556 -32.83 -14.64 -4.18
C GLU A 556 -34.22 -15.27 -4.09
N ALA A 557 -35.23 -14.52 -3.64
CA ALA A 557 -36.60 -15.03 -3.58
C ALA A 557 -37.11 -15.45 -4.97
N ALA A 558 -36.86 -14.62 -5.99
CA ALA A 558 -37.22 -14.90 -7.38
C ALA A 558 -36.57 -16.20 -7.87
N ARG A 559 -35.26 -16.35 -7.67
CA ARG A 559 -34.49 -17.53 -8.09
C ARG A 559 -34.89 -18.79 -7.32
N LEU A 560 -34.83 -18.74 -5.99
CA LEU A 560 -35.00 -19.90 -5.11
C LEU A 560 -36.41 -20.48 -5.17
N LEU A 561 -37.41 -19.62 -5.37
CA LEU A 561 -38.82 -19.98 -5.39
C LEU A 561 -39.41 -20.03 -6.81
N SER A 562 -38.61 -19.69 -7.82
CA SER A 562 -39.02 -19.60 -9.24
C SER A 562 -40.28 -18.76 -9.41
N LEU A 563 -40.27 -17.55 -8.82
CA LEU A 563 -41.43 -16.67 -8.78
C LEU A 563 -41.78 -16.12 -10.18
N PRO A 564 -43.06 -15.95 -10.51
CA PRO A 564 -43.48 -15.33 -11.77
C PRO A 564 -43.21 -13.83 -11.76
N GLU A 565 -42.97 -13.24 -12.93
CA GLU A 565 -42.61 -11.82 -13.10
C GLU A 565 -43.52 -10.82 -12.34
N PRO A 566 -44.86 -10.97 -12.30
CA PRO A 566 -45.72 -10.05 -11.55
C PRO A 566 -45.46 -10.06 -10.03
N VAL A 567 -45.06 -11.21 -9.49
CA VAL A 567 -44.69 -11.36 -8.07
C VAL A 567 -43.34 -10.71 -7.82
N VAL A 568 -42.36 -10.92 -8.70
CA VAL A 568 -41.04 -10.28 -8.61
C VAL A 568 -41.19 -8.76 -8.65
N ALA A 569 -41.94 -8.21 -9.60
CA ALA A 569 -42.21 -6.78 -9.71
C ALA A 569 -42.86 -6.19 -8.45
N ARG A 570 -43.77 -6.94 -7.80
CA ARG A 570 -44.38 -6.55 -6.53
C ARG A 570 -43.35 -6.50 -5.40
N LEU A 571 -42.50 -7.52 -5.28
CA LEU A 571 -41.42 -7.54 -4.29
C LEU A 571 -40.40 -6.43 -4.54
N THR A 572 -40.02 -6.16 -5.80
CA THR A 572 -39.15 -5.02 -6.15
C THR A 572 -39.75 -3.68 -5.75
N THR A 573 -41.06 -3.52 -5.94
CA THR A 573 -41.77 -2.28 -5.54
C THR A 573 -41.80 -2.14 -4.02
N ALA A 574 -42.07 -3.22 -3.30
CA ALA A 574 -42.04 -3.22 -1.84
C ALA A 574 -40.62 -2.96 -1.29
N ALA A 575 -39.58 -3.51 -1.91
CA ALA A 575 -38.19 -3.24 -1.56
C ALA A 575 -37.85 -1.75 -1.71
N LYS A 576 -38.26 -1.11 -2.81
CA LYS A 576 -38.10 0.34 -3.00
C LYS A 576 -38.83 1.13 -1.91
N GLY A 577 -40.09 0.79 -1.61
CA GLY A 577 -40.85 1.45 -0.55
C GLY A 577 -40.27 1.25 0.86
N ALA A 578 -39.72 0.06 1.13
CA ALA A 578 -39.06 -0.27 2.39
C ALA A 578 -37.79 0.55 2.59
N VAL A 579 -36.99 0.72 1.53
CA VAL A 579 -35.82 1.61 1.52
C VAL A 579 -36.24 3.04 1.83
N GLU A 580 -37.26 3.57 1.16
CA GLU A 580 -37.75 4.93 1.44
C GLU A 580 -38.18 5.10 2.89
N THR A 581 -38.91 4.12 3.44
CA THR A 581 -39.38 4.12 4.82
C THR A 581 -38.21 4.09 5.80
N SER A 582 -37.20 3.25 5.55
CA SER A 582 -36.01 3.14 6.41
C SER A 582 -35.12 4.39 6.42
N LEU A 583 -35.20 5.24 5.39
CA LEU A 583 -34.42 6.46 5.25
C LEU A 583 -35.15 7.70 5.76
N ALA A 584 -36.30 7.55 6.42
CA ALA A 584 -37.13 8.66 6.86
C ALA A 584 -36.41 9.56 7.88
N TYR A 585 -35.84 9.01 8.96
CA TYR A 585 -35.13 9.84 9.93
C TYR A 585 -33.68 10.07 9.58
N TRP A 586 -33.03 9.19 8.80
CA TRP A 586 -31.74 9.54 8.18
C TRP A 586 -31.84 10.86 7.42
N ARG A 587 -32.91 11.09 6.65
CA ARG A 587 -33.16 12.36 5.95
C ARG A 587 -33.31 13.52 6.92
N GLN A 588 -34.17 13.41 7.93
CA GLN A 588 -34.41 14.48 8.91
C GLN A 588 -33.14 14.85 9.70
N TYR A 589 -32.39 13.83 10.13
CA TYR A 589 -31.15 14.01 10.87
C TYR A 589 -30.06 14.63 10.01
N THR A 590 -29.87 14.13 8.78
CA THR A 590 -28.86 14.65 7.84
C THR A 590 -29.17 16.09 7.46
N GLU A 591 -30.43 16.42 7.17
CA GLU A 591 -30.84 17.80 6.91
C GLU A 591 -30.52 18.72 8.09
N SER A 592 -30.92 18.33 9.30
CA SER A 592 -30.66 19.12 10.51
C SER A 592 -29.15 19.34 10.73
N PHE A 593 -28.35 18.28 10.57
CA PHE A 593 -26.90 18.35 10.71
C PHE A 593 -26.24 19.25 9.67
N VAL A 594 -26.61 19.10 8.39
CA VAL A 594 -26.04 19.92 7.30
C VAL A 594 -26.39 21.38 7.51
N ARG A 595 -27.67 21.69 7.80
CA ARG A 595 -28.11 23.07 8.06
C ARG A 595 -27.40 23.69 9.26
N GLN A 596 -27.22 22.94 10.34
CA GLN A 596 -26.45 23.40 11.50
C GLN A 596 -24.97 23.63 11.15
N SER A 597 -24.38 22.78 10.32
CA SER A 597 -22.96 22.85 9.93
C SER A 597 -22.65 24.04 9.01
N VAL A 598 -23.64 24.55 8.29
CA VAL A 598 -23.48 25.69 7.35
C VAL A 598 -24.13 26.98 7.85
N GLN A 599 -24.63 27.02 9.09
CA GLN A 599 -25.37 28.17 9.62
C GLN A 599 -24.59 29.50 9.56
N THR A 600 -23.26 29.45 9.65
CA THR A 600 -22.37 30.61 9.59
C THR A 600 -21.64 30.79 8.25
N ALA A 601 -22.02 29.99 7.24
CA ALA A 601 -21.42 30.07 5.92
C ALA A 601 -21.89 31.32 5.16
N THR A 602 -21.06 31.76 4.22
CA THR A 602 -21.32 32.87 3.29
C THR A 602 -21.38 32.35 1.86
N PRO A 603 -21.90 33.13 0.90
CA PRO A 603 -21.90 32.77 -0.53
C PRO A 603 -20.53 32.32 -1.07
N GLN A 604 -19.43 32.85 -0.52
CA GLN A 604 -18.07 32.51 -0.96
C GLN A 604 -17.53 31.20 -0.37
N ASN A 605 -18.03 30.73 0.77
CA ASN A 605 -17.48 29.54 1.46
C ASN A 605 -18.49 28.40 1.65
N ILE A 606 -19.75 28.58 1.25
CA ILE A 606 -20.82 27.58 1.42
C ILE A 606 -20.47 26.22 0.80
N LEU A 607 -19.87 26.19 -0.38
CA LEU A 607 -19.48 24.94 -1.04
C LEU A 607 -18.39 24.18 -0.28
N GLN A 608 -17.43 24.91 0.32
CA GLN A 608 -16.39 24.33 1.16
C GLN A 608 -16.98 23.77 2.47
N ALA A 609 -17.93 24.50 3.08
CA ALA A 609 -18.63 24.05 4.27
C ALA A 609 -19.46 22.79 4.01
N LEU A 610 -20.21 22.76 2.89
CA LEU A 610 -21.00 21.61 2.45
C LEU A 610 -20.12 20.39 2.15
N ALA A 611 -18.99 20.57 1.46
CA ALA A 611 -17.99 19.53 1.24
C ALA A 611 -17.46 18.91 2.55
N GLY A 612 -17.34 19.72 3.60
CA GLY A 612 -16.96 19.25 4.94
C GLY A 612 -17.97 18.27 5.56
N THR A 613 -19.27 18.40 5.22
CA THR A 613 -20.34 17.54 5.76
C THR A 613 -20.36 16.14 5.15
N GLU A 614 -19.80 15.94 3.94
CA GLU A 614 -19.70 14.61 3.31
C GLU A 614 -18.83 13.63 4.11
N ARG A 615 -17.98 14.15 5.02
CA ARG A 615 -17.09 13.35 5.87
C ARG A 615 -17.76 12.83 7.14
N ALA A 616 -18.96 13.32 7.48
CA ALA A 616 -19.66 12.90 8.68
C ALA A 616 -20.19 11.47 8.52
N ASN A 617 -19.94 10.62 9.52
CA ASN A 617 -20.51 9.29 9.56
C ASN A 617 -21.90 9.38 10.21
N PHE A 618 -22.95 9.34 9.38
CA PHE A 618 -24.33 9.42 9.85
C PHE A 618 -24.72 8.07 10.47
N SER A 619 -24.82 8.05 11.80
CA SER A 619 -25.21 6.85 12.55
C SER A 619 -26.61 6.39 12.13
N ARG A 620 -26.71 5.10 11.77
CA ARG A 620 -27.99 4.44 11.52
C ARG A 620 -28.55 3.97 12.87
N GLN A 621 -29.38 4.77 13.50
CA GLN A 621 -30.21 4.28 14.61
C GLN A 621 -31.47 3.54 14.11
N GLU A 622 -31.64 3.38 12.81
CA GLU A 622 -32.94 3.08 12.22
C GLU A 622 -33.06 1.71 11.58
N THR A 623 -34.26 1.15 11.74
CA THR A 623 -34.78 -0.08 11.17
C THR A 623 -34.25 -0.34 9.76
N LYS A 624 -33.50 -1.43 9.59
CA LYS A 624 -33.02 -1.86 8.26
C LYS A 624 -34.21 -2.08 7.32
N PRO A 625 -34.09 -1.86 5.99
CA PRO A 625 -35.22 -1.98 5.05
C PRO A 625 -35.99 -3.31 5.18
N GLN A 626 -35.27 -4.43 5.35
CA GLN A 626 -35.85 -5.76 5.54
C GLN A 626 -36.66 -5.92 6.83
N ASN A 627 -36.47 -5.03 7.81
CA ASN A 627 -37.17 -5.06 9.08
C ASN A 627 -38.43 -4.19 9.09
N THR A 628 -38.69 -3.45 8.02
CA THR A 628 -39.90 -2.61 7.89
C THR A 628 -41.16 -3.47 7.78
N GLU A 629 -42.25 -3.02 8.40
CA GLU A 629 -43.57 -3.69 8.30
C GLU A 629 -44.02 -3.84 6.84
N LEU A 630 -43.75 -2.83 6.01
CA LEU A 630 -44.08 -2.86 4.58
C LEU A 630 -43.46 -4.08 3.89
N TRP A 631 -42.18 -4.36 4.13
CA TRP A 631 -41.50 -5.51 3.55
C TRP A 631 -42.05 -6.83 4.10
N LYS A 632 -42.15 -6.95 5.43
CA LYS A 632 -42.62 -8.17 6.12
C LYS A 632 -44.03 -8.55 5.69
N THR A 633 -44.97 -7.61 5.71
CA THR A 633 -46.36 -7.83 5.29
C THR A 633 -46.45 -8.17 3.80
N THR A 634 -45.63 -7.55 2.95
CA THR A 634 -45.61 -7.89 1.51
C THR A 634 -45.13 -9.32 1.30
N LEU A 635 -44.05 -9.74 1.97
CA LEU A 635 -43.57 -11.12 1.89
C LEU A 635 -44.65 -12.11 2.34
N GLN A 636 -45.30 -11.85 3.48
CA GLN A 636 -46.35 -12.71 4.03
C GLN A 636 -47.56 -12.84 3.08
N ASN A 637 -47.97 -11.75 2.45
CA ASN A 637 -49.13 -11.73 1.55
C ASN A 637 -48.83 -12.25 0.14
N THR A 638 -47.55 -12.28 -0.26
CA THR A 638 -47.14 -12.62 -1.62
C THR A 638 -46.63 -14.05 -1.73
N LEU A 639 -46.03 -14.59 -0.67
CA LEU A 639 -45.47 -15.94 -0.62
C LEU A 639 -46.32 -16.85 0.26
N ASN A 640 -46.51 -18.10 -0.15
CA ASN A 640 -47.15 -19.10 0.72
C ASN A 640 -46.20 -19.60 1.83
N GLU A 641 -46.74 -20.31 2.83
CA GLU A 641 -45.95 -20.78 3.98
C GLU A 641 -44.75 -21.65 3.59
N SER A 642 -44.91 -22.53 2.59
CA SER A 642 -43.82 -23.39 2.12
C SER A 642 -42.69 -22.58 1.48
N GLN A 643 -43.04 -21.57 0.69
CA GLN A 643 -42.10 -20.64 0.07
C GLN A 643 -41.37 -19.78 1.11
N GLN A 644 -42.09 -19.25 2.10
CA GLN A 644 -41.50 -18.48 3.20
C GLN A 644 -40.49 -19.33 3.99
N LYS A 645 -40.85 -20.58 4.31
CA LYS A 645 -39.96 -21.50 5.02
C LYS A 645 -38.70 -21.82 4.22
N LYS A 646 -38.82 -22.00 2.90
CA LYS A 646 -37.67 -22.22 2.01
C LYS A 646 -36.74 -21.02 1.94
N LEU A 647 -37.29 -19.80 1.90
CA LEU A 647 -36.50 -18.56 1.94
C LEU A 647 -35.79 -18.40 3.29
N GLN A 648 -36.49 -18.61 4.41
CA GLN A 648 -35.90 -18.54 5.74
C GLN A 648 -34.74 -19.54 5.90
N LEU A 649 -34.89 -20.78 5.42
CA LEU A 649 -33.81 -21.77 5.44
C LEU A 649 -32.56 -21.31 4.67
N ALA A 650 -32.72 -20.61 3.55
CA ALA A 650 -31.59 -20.07 2.79
C ALA A 650 -30.89 -18.91 3.52
N VAL A 651 -31.69 -18.03 4.14
CA VAL A 651 -31.21 -16.94 5.01
C VAL A 651 -30.43 -17.51 6.20
N ASP A 652 -31.02 -18.43 6.96
CA ASP A 652 -30.39 -19.08 8.12
C ASP A 652 -29.09 -19.81 7.73
N ALA A 653 -29.06 -20.48 6.57
CA ALA A 653 -27.87 -21.17 6.07
C ALA A 653 -26.74 -20.18 5.74
N ARG A 654 -27.06 -19.02 5.14
CA ARG A 654 -26.10 -17.95 4.87
C ARG A 654 -25.58 -17.32 6.16
N HIS A 655 -26.47 -17.06 7.11
CA HIS A 655 -26.09 -16.57 8.43
C HIS A 655 -25.12 -17.53 9.13
N THR A 656 -25.48 -18.81 9.18
CA THR A 656 -24.67 -19.88 9.77
C THR A 656 -23.30 -19.96 9.10
N TYR A 657 -23.24 -19.87 7.77
CA TYR A 657 -21.97 -19.86 7.03
C TYR A 657 -21.12 -18.63 7.39
N ARG A 658 -21.73 -17.45 7.52
CA ARG A 658 -21.03 -16.21 7.92
C ARG A 658 -20.47 -16.31 9.34
N LEU A 659 -21.25 -16.79 10.31
CA LEU A 659 -20.79 -17.01 11.68
C LEU A 659 -19.60 -17.97 11.71
N ARG A 660 -19.71 -19.08 10.96
CA ARG A 660 -18.62 -20.06 10.85
C ARG A 660 -17.37 -19.45 10.23
N ALA A 661 -17.50 -18.64 9.19
CA ALA A 661 -16.37 -17.96 8.56
C ALA A 661 -15.66 -17.00 9.54
N MET A 662 -16.43 -16.21 10.30
CA MET A 662 -15.89 -15.32 11.34
C MET A 662 -15.18 -16.12 12.45
N ALA A 663 -15.81 -17.19 12.95
CA ALA A 663 -15.24 -18.07 13.96
C ALA A 663 -13.93 -18.72 13.49
N ALA A 664 -13.88 -19.21 12.24
CA ALA A 664 -12.68 -19.77 11.63
C ALA A 664 -11.55 -18.73 11.53
N MET A 665 -11.88 -17.47 11.25
CA MET A 665 -10.92 -16.38 11.19
C MET A 665 -10.30 -16.06 12.55
N SER A 666 -11.13 -16.04 13.60
CA SER A 666 -10.73 -15.89 15.00
C SER A 666 -9.90 -17.09 15.48
N ALA A 667 -10.34 -18.32 15.21
CA ALA A 667 -9.62 -19.54 15.54
C ALA A 667 -8.27 -19.62 14.85
N SER A 668 -8.20 -19.24 13.57
CA SER A 668 -6.95 -19.15 12.81
C SER A 668 -5.99 -18.11 13.38
N GLU A 669 -6.48 -16.98 13.89
CA GLU A 669 -5.63 -16.00 14.57
C GLU A 669 -5.09 -16.54 15.90
N LEU A 670 -5.91 -17.26 16.67
CA LEU A 670 -5.46 -17.91 17.89
C LEU A 670 -4.43 -19.01 17.58
N ASP A 671 -4.66 -19.83 16.56
CA ASP A 671 -3.73 -20.85 16.06
C ASP A 671 -2.38 -20.23 15.66
N ARG A 672 -2.41 -19.09 14.97
CA ARG A 672 -1.19 -18.36 14.62
C ARG A 672 -0.35 -18.00 15.85
N ARG A 673 -1.00 -17.54 16.93
CA ARG A 673 -0.36 -17.10 18.19
C ARG A 673 0.00 -18.23 19.15
N ARG A 674 -0.74 -19.34 19.13
CA ARG A 674 -0.69 -20.41 20.15
C ARG A 674 -0.44 -21.81 19.59
N LYS A 675 -0.19 -21.92 18.29
CA LYS A 675 0.16 -23.18 17.59
C LYS A 675 -0.80 -24.30 17.97
N LEU A 676 -2.08 -24.09 17.69
CA LEU A 676 -3.13 -25.04 18.04
C LEU A 676 -3.03 -26.31 17.18
N SER A 677 -3.42 -27.44 17.75
CA SER A 677 -3.66 -28.66 16.97
C SER A 677 -4.91 -28.51 16.09
N ALA A 678 -5.12 -29.42 15.14
CA ALA A 678 -6.33 -29.44 14.32
C ALA A 678 -7.61 -29.59 15.16
N ASP A 679 -7.62 -30.54 16.11
CA ASP A 679 -8.73 -30.74 17.05
C ASP A 679 -9.02 -29.49 17.88
N GLN A 680 -7.97 -28.84 18.37
CA GLN A 680 -8.12 -27.58 19.12
C GLN A 680 -8.74 -26.49 18.25
N CYS A 681 -8.31 -26.35 16.99
CA CYS A 681 -8.90 -25.38 16.07
C CYS A 681 -10.40 -25.63 15.86
N ASP A 682 -10.80 -26.87 15.62
CA ASP A 682 -12.20 -27.23 15.36
C ASP A 682 -13.09 -26.97 16.59
N ARG A 683 -12.59 -27.30 17.78
CA ARG A 683 -13.29 -27.04 19.05
C ARG A 683 -13.37 -25.55 19.36
N ILE A 684 -12.30 -24.78 19.10
CA ILE A 684 -12.30 -23.32 19.24
C ILE A 684 -13.28 -22.67 18.25
N GLU A 685 -13.27 -23.06 16.96
CA GLU A 685 -14.22 -22.57 15.95
C GLU A 685 -15.66 -22.78 16.44
N THR A 686 -15.96 -23.96 17.00
CA THR A 686 -17.30 -24.30 17.51
C THR A 686 -17.74 -23.38 18.66
N VAL A 687 -16.91 -23.20 19.70
CA VAL A 687 -17.29 -22.35 20.85
C VAL A 687 -17.37 -20.87 20.48
N LEU A 688 -16.52 -20.40 19.55
CA LEU A 688 -16.58 -19.03 19.06
C LEU A 688 -17.81 -18.79 18.19
N GLN A 689 -18.22 -19.77 17.37
CA GLN A 689 -19.45 -19.69 16.60
C GLN A 689 -20.67 -19.54 17.52
N GLN A 690 -20.70 -20.25 18.66
CA GLN A 690 -21.77 -20.10 19.65
C GLN A 690 -21.81 -18.68 20.23
N VAL A 691 -20.65 -18.12 20.63
CA VAL A 691 -20.58 -16.73 21.13
C VAL A 691 -21.07 -15.76 20.06
N LEU A 692 -20.65 -15.94 18.80
CA LEU A 692 -21.08 -15.07 17.71
C LEU A 692 -22.59 -15.16 17.44
N SER A 693 -23.18 -16.35 17.54
CA SER A 693 -24.64 -16.51 17.42
C SER A 693 -25.40 -15.67 18.45
N ASP A 694 -24.87 -15.55 19.66
CA ASP A 694 -25.54 -14.85 20.76
C ASP A 694 -25.25 -13.34 20.78
N TYR A 695 -24.03 -12.93 20.40
CA TYR A 695 -23.50 -11.57 20.59
C TYR A 695 -23.14 -10.81 19.30
N LEU A 696 -23.21 -11.39 18.09
CA LEU A 696 -22.79 -10.70 16.86
C LEU A 696 -23.46 -9.32 16.66
N PRO A 697 -24.79 -9.14 16.85
CA PRO A 697 -25.42 -7.82 16.71
C PRO A 697 -24.82 -6.77 17.65
N ASP A 698 -24.42 -7.20 18.86
CA ASP A 698 -23.87 -6.33 19.89
C ASP A 698 -22.39 -6.00 19.61
N ILE A 699 -21.65 -6.95 19.03
CA ILE A 699 -20.29 -6.74 18.51
C ILE A 699 -20.32 -5.74 17.35
N GLU A 700 -21.18 -5.94 16.35
CA GLU A 700 -21.28 -5.06 15.18
C GLU A 700 -21.88 -3.68 15.50
N ARG A 701 -22.56 -3.54 16.64
CA ARG A 701 -22.96 -2.23 17.17
C ARG A 701 -21.79 -1.48 17.78
N TYR A 702 -20.87 -2.20 18.44
CA TYR A 702 -19.71 -1.62 19.10
C TYR A 702 -18.54 -1.37 18.14
N MET A 703 -18.43 -2.20 17.10
CA MET A 703 -17.30 -2.25 16.17
C MET A 703 -17.78 -2.12 14.72
N SER A 704 -16.86 -1.91 13.78
CA SER A 704 -17.21 -1.98 12.35
C SER A 704 -17.70 -3.38 11.97
N ILE A 705 -18.60 -3.49 10.99
CA ILE A 705 -19.11 -4.76 10.44
C ILE A 705 -18.04 -5.71 9.85
N GLN A 706 -16.79 -5.26 9.75
CA GLN A 706 -15.63 -6.00 9.24
C GLN A 706 -14.55 -6.20 10.32
N TRP A 707 -14.90 -6.12 11.60
CA TRP A 707 -13.98 -6.22 12.74
C TRP A 707 -13.08 -7.48 12.67
N PHE A 708 -13.62 -8.61 12.21
CA PHE A 708 -12.92 -9.89 12.07
C PHE A 708 -11.84 -9.91 10.98
N LEU A 709 -11.78 -8.87 10.14
CA LEU A 709 -10.72 -8.66 9.16
C LEU A 709 -9.51 -7.90 9.72
N GLN A 710 -9.49 -7.62 11.03
CA GLN A 710 -8.44 -6.83 11.67
C GLN A 710 -7.82 -7.59 12.85
N TYR A 711 -6.49 -7.59 12.91
CA TYR A 711 -5.71 -8.23 13.96
C TYR A 711 -6.19 -7.87 15.38
N TYR A 712 -6.49 -6.60 15.62
CA TYR A 712 -6.85 -6.08 16.94
C TYR A 712 -8.19 -6.63 17.46
N TYR A 713 -9.14 -6.93 16.58
CA TYR A 713 -10.49 -7.32 16.97
C TYR A 713 -10.80 -8.79 16.72
N ALA A 714 -9.99 -9.49 15.94
CA ALA A 714 -10.25 -10.88 15.56
C ALA A 714 -10.42 -11.83 16.75
N LEU A 715 -9.84 -11.54 17.91
CA LEU A 715 -9.97 -12.38 19.11
C LEU A 715 -11.06 -11.92 20.10
N VAL A 716 -11.83 -10.86 19.79
CA VAL A 716 -12.88 -10.34 20.68
C VAL A 716 -13.89 -11.41 21.11
N PRO A 717 -14.39 -12.30 20.22
CA PRO A 717 -15.34 -13.33 20.63
C PRO A 717 -14.77 -14.33 21.64
N MET A 718 -13.43 -14.46 21.76
CA MET A 718 -12.83 -15.33 22.78
C MET A 718 -13.15 -14.89 24.20
N ALA A 719 -13.33 -13.58 24.44
CA ALA A 719 -13.68 -13.06 25.75
C ALA A 719 -15.08 -13.50 26.22
N GLY A 720 -15.94 -13.91 25.27
CA GLY A 720 -17.26 -14.47 25.56
C GLY A 720 -17.28 -15.97 25.83
N VAL A 721 -16.17 -16.69 25.59
CA VAL A 721 -16.09 -18.12 25.88
C VAL A 721 -15.87 -18.33 27.37
N ALA A 722 -16.62 -19.26 27.98
CA ALA A 722 -16.45 -19.55 29.40
C ALA A 722 -15.03 -20.12 29.67
N GLU A 723 -14.40 -19.68 30.77
CA GLU A 723 -13.04 -20.09 31.13
C GLU A 723 -12.88 -21.62 31.20
N LYS A 724 -13.88 -22.33 31.73
CA LYS A 724 -13.91 -23.80 31.80
C LYS A 724 -13.83 -24.47 30.42
N ASP A 725 -14.44 -23.87 29.40
CA ASP A 725 -14.50 -24.44 28.05
C ASP A 725 -13.16 -24.19 27.34
N MET A 726 -12.56 -23.02 27.54
CA MET A 726 -11.20 -22.72 27.07
C MET A 726 -10.16 -23.66 27.69
N GLN A 727 -10.24 -23.90 29.01
CA GLN A 727 -9.36 -24.82 29.72
C GLN A 727 -9.53 -26.28 29.30
N ALA A 728 -10.72 -26.67 28.84
CA ALA A 728 -10.98 -28.01 28.31
C ALA A 728 -10.43 -28.23 26.89
N ILE A 729 -10.11 -27.16 26.16
CA ILE A 729 -9.60 -27.21 24.78
C ILE A 729 -8.09 -26.96 24.76
N LEU A 730 -7.61 -25.95 25.48
CA LEU A 730 -6.22 -25.52 25.48
C LEU A 730 -5.39 -26.27 26.52
N THR A 731 -4.10 -26.46 26.24
CA THR A 731 -3.17 -26.92 27.27
C THR A 731 -3.01 -25.87 28.37
N PRO A 732 -2.58 -26.24 29.58
CA PRO A 732 -2.37 -25.26 30.66
C PRO A 732 -1.44 -24.11 30.27
N GLN A 733 -0.38 -24.40 29.49
CA GLN A 733 0.54 -23.38 28.99
C GLN A 733 -0.12 -22.47 27.94
N GLN A 734 -0.86 -23.04 26.98
CA GLN A 734 -1.62 -22.25 26.00
C GLN A 734 -2.62 -21.34 26.70
N TRP A 735 -3.40 -21.85 27.67
CA TRP A 735 -4.37 -21.07 28.42
C TRP A 735 -3.72 -19.93 29.19
N LYS A 736 -2.60 -20.20 29.88
CA LYS A 736 -1.84 -19.15 30.58
C LYS A 736 -1.44 -18.02 29.63
N LEU A 737 -0.86 -18.35 28.47
CA LEU A 737 -0.45 -17.37 27.48
C LEU A 737 -1.63 -16.61 26.84
N CYS A 738 -2.79 -17.25 26.70
CA CYS A 738 -4.02 -16.58 26.26
C CYS A 738 -4.47 -15.54 27.30
N LYS A 739 -4.51 -15.93 28.57
CA LYS A 739 -4.93 -15.06 29.68
C LYS A 739 -4.00 -13.88 29.90
N GLU A 740 -2.70 -14.08 29.78
CA GLU A 740 -1.70 -13.04 30.04
C GLU A 740 -1.48 -12.09 28.85
N ARG A 741 -1.67 -12.55 27.60
CA ARG A 741 -1.24 -11.78 26.40
C ARG A 741 -2.33 -11.55 25.35
N ASP A 742 -3.39 -12.36 25.26
CA ASP A 742 -4.42 -12.20 24.21
C ASP A 742 -5.75 -11.66 24.75
N LEU A 743 -6.22 -12.17 25.89
CA LEU A 743 -7.50 -11.77 26.47
C LEU A 743 -7.56 -10.31 26.97
N PRO A 744 -6.49 -9.69 27.52
CA PRO A 744 -6.57 -8.31 27.98
C PRO A 744 -7.06 -7.34 26.89
N ASP A 745 -6.58 -7.52 25.66
CA ASP A 745 -6.96 -6.69 24.52
C ASP A 745 -8.40 -6.94 24.06
N ALA A 746 -8.93 -8.16 24.24
CA ALA A 746 -10.32 -8.48 23.91
C ALA A 746 -11.29 -8.00 25.00
N MET A 747 -10.91 -8.16 26.27
CA MET A 747 -11.72 -7.84 27.45
C MET A 747 -12.06 -6.35 27.57
N GLN A 748 -11.18 -5.45 27.11
CA GLN A 748 -11.46 -4.01 27.10
C GLN A 748 -12.72 -3.64 26.31
N TYR A 749 -13.10 -4.46 25.32
CA TYR A 749 -14.30 -4.27 24.51
C TYR A 749 -15.49 -5.09 25.00
N TRP A 750 -15.22 -6.26 25.56
CA TRP A 750 -16.22 -7.26 25.89
C TRP A 750 -17.28 -6.77 26.89
N GLU A 751 -16.89 -6.00 27.91
CA GLU A 751 -17.85 -5.46 28.88
C GLU A 751 -18.88 -4.53 28.23
N GLY A 752 -18.47 -3.73 27.25
CA GLY A 752 -19.38 -2.88 26.47
C GLY A 752 -20.36 -3.71 25.62
N ILE A 753 -19.86 -4.79 25.00
CA ILE A 753 -20.66 -5.73 24.20
C ILE A 753 -21.69 -6.44 25.08
N LYS A 754 -21.28 -6.93 26.26
CA LYS A 754 -22.17 -7.58 27.21
C LYS A 754 -23.28 -6.65 27.70
N ASN A 755 -22.93 -5.40 28.01
CA ASN A 755 -23.91 -4.38 28.39
C ASN A 755 -24.93 -4.11 27.27
N ASN A 756 -24.47 -4.02 26.00
CA ASN A 756 -25.35 -3.87 24.84
C ASN A 756 -26.29 -5.08 24.69
N HIS A 757 -25.76 -6.29 24.86
CA HIS A 757 -26.54 -7.53 24.81
C HIS A 757 -27.63 -7.56 25.88
N GLU A 758 -27.29 -7.27 27.14
CA GLU A 758 -28.26 -7.20 28.24
C GLU A 758 -29.35 -6.17 27.97
N GLN A 759 -29.01 -5.01 27.40
CA GLN A 759 -29.99 -3.99 27.01
C GLN A 759 -30.91 -4.48 25.89
N ARG A 760 -30.36 -5.11 24.85
CA ARG A 760 -31.13 -5.69 23.74
C ARG A 760 -32.10 -6.75 24.24
N MET A 761 -31.64 -7.66 25.10
CA MET A 761 -32.49 -8.69 25.70
C MET A 761 -33.59 -8.10 26.60
N LYS A 762 -33.30 -7.06 27.38
CA LYS A 762 -34.31 -6.33 28.17
C LYS A 762 -35.35 -5.63 27.28
N GLN A 763 -34.93 -5.05 26.15
CA GLN A 763 -35.83 -4.43 25.18
C GLN A 763 -36.72 -5.47 24.49
N ALA A 764 -36.14 -6.59 24.05
CA ALA A 764 -36.88 -7.70 23.44
C ALA A 764 -37.92 -8.30 24.40
N ALA A 765 -37.56 -8.49 25.68
CA ALA A 765 -38.49 -8.97 26.71
C ALA A 765 -39.66 -8.01 26.94
N ARG A 766 -39.47 -6.70 26.78
CA ARG A 766 -40.55 -5.69 26.84
C ARG A 766 -41.42 -5.67 25.58
N ALA A 767 -40.84 -5.97 24.41
CA ALA A 767 -41.54 -6.01 23.14
C ALA A 767 -42.39 -7.30 22.96
N ASN A 768 -41.92 -8.45 23.47
CA ASN A 768 -42.60 -9.75 23.43
C ASN A 768 -43.93 -9.83 24.22
N GLY A 769 -44.39 -8.73 24.82
CA GLY A 769 -45.76 -8.58 25.29
C GLY A 769 -46.82 -8.52 24.18
N ASN A 770 -46.42 -8.40 22.90
CA ASN A 770 -47.30 -8.53 21.73
C ASN A 770 -46.51 -9.01 20.50
N GLN A 771 -46.82 -10.23 20.02
CA GLN A 771 -46.47 -10.85 18.72
C GLN A 771 -45.09 -11.52 18.50
N PRO A 772 -45.02 -12.55 17.60
CA PRO A 772 -43.85 -13.41 17.42
C PRO A 772 -42.80 -12.83 16.46
N ILE A 773 -41.53 -13.01 16.80
CA ILE A 773 -40.35 -12.44 16.12
C ILE A 773 -39.87 -13.33 14.96
N ILE A 774 -39.62 -12.71 13.80
CA ILE A 774 -38.72 -13.19 12.75
C ILE A 774 -37.33 -12.60 13.07
N ASN A 775 -36.31 -13.45 13.18
CA ASN A 775 -34.96 -13.08 13.64
C ASN A 775 -34.36 -11.91 12.84
N ASP A 776 -33.84 -10.91 13.56
CA ASP A 776 -33.14 -9.74 13.02
C ASP A 776 -31.75 -10.14 12.49
N GLU A 777 -31.52 -9.93 11.18
CA GLU A 777 -30.19 -9.97 10.54
C GLU A 777 -29.59 -8.58 10.32
#